data_AF-A0A1D1YNU8-F1
#
_entry.id   AF-A0A1D1YNU8-F1
#
_cell.length_a   1.000
_cell.length_b   1.000
_cell.length_c   1.000
_cell.angle_alpha   90.00
_cell.angle_beta   90.00
_cell.angle_gamma   90.00
#
_symmetry.space_group_name_H-M   'P 1'
#
loop_
_entity.id
_entity.type
_entity.pdbx_description
1 polymer ?
#
loop_
_entity_poly.entity_id
_entity_poly.type
_entity_poly.pdbx_seq_one_letter_code
_entity_poly.pdbx_strand_id
1 'polypeptide(L)'
;MQWLLKACLFITDSFFHFATQAQWRCHRDHSYYQNMQKATITYQCAWRQRLARRELRKLRMASRETGALKEAKDKLEKRVEELTWRLQLEKRLRTDLEETKAQEVTKLQEALHDMQLQVEEAQSMVIRAREAARKAIEEAPPVIKETPVLVHDTEKIDELTAELESLKTLLVIERQSTDSTKQALVEAEAKNEELAKKLRDAERKADQLQDSVQRVEEKLSNVESENQVLRQQALAISPTGRALSARPKTNIIQRTPDNGNIFNGETKLALDLSPAAHNVKEMETEEKPQKSLNEKQQENQDLLIKCISHDLGFAGGKPIAACVIYRCLLHWRSFEVERTSVFDRLIQTIGSAIETQDNNDSLSYWLSNSTSLLLLLQRTLKAGGAASITPYRRRTSSASLFGRMSQGLRGSPQSAGISFLNGRMVAGLHDLRQVEAKYPALLFKQQLTAFVEKIYGMIRDNLKKEISPLLGLCIQAPRTSRASLVKSSRSQANAVAQQALIAHWQSIVKSLNNYLKTLRANYVPPFLVRKVFTQIFSFINVQLFNSLLLRRECCSFSNGEYVKAGLAELERWCFDATEEYTGSAWEELKHIRQAVGFLVIHQKPKKTLKEITNDLCPVLSIQQLYRISTMYWDDKYGTHSVSSDVISSMRIQMTEDSNNAVSSSFLLDDDSSIPFTVDDISKSMAQIDISDIDPPPMIRENSGFSFLMQRAE
;
A
#
# COMPACT_ATOMS: atom_id res chain seq x y z
N MET A 1 93.47 42.52 57.65
CA MET A 1 93.65 41.09 57.28
C MET A 1 92.39 40.26 57.48
N GLN A 2 91.90 40.04 58.71
CA GLN A 2 90.74 39.15 58.94
C GLN A 2 89.41 39.58 58.25
N TRP A 3 89.14 40.89 58.15
CA TRP A 3 87.96 41.40 57.44
C TRP A 3 88.00 41.14 55.93
N LEU A 4 89.18 41.22 55.31
CA LEU A 4 89.37 40.94 53.89
C LEU A 4 89.17 39.46 53.58
N LEU A 5 89.65 38.57 54.46
CA LEU A 5 89.44 37.12 54.34
C LEU A 5 87.96 36.74 54.45
N LYS A 6 87.22 37.31 55.41
CA LYS A 6 85.77 37.08 55.54
C LYS A 6 84.99 37.65 54.36
N ALA A 7 85.37 38.82 53.85
CA ALA A 7 84.75 39.40 52.67
C ALA A 7 85.00 38.54 51.42
N CYS A 8 86.24 38.06 51.21
CA CYS A 8 86.57 37.14 50.12
C CYS A 8 85.77 35.83 50.20
N LEU A 9 85.68 35.21 51.38
CA LEU A 9 84.90 33.97 51.60
C LEU A 9 83.41 34.19 51.32
N PHE A 10 82.83 35.29 51.79
CA PHE A 10 81.42 35.60 51.55
C PHE A 10 81.13 35.87 50.07
N ILE A 11 82.06 36.53 49.36
CA ILE A 11 81.95 36.76 47.92
C ILE A 11 82.04 35.41 47.18
N THR A 12 83.00 34.54 47.50
CA THR A 12 83.14 33.24 46.84
C THR A 12 81.92 32.34 47.06
N ASP A 13 81.38 32.30 48.28
CA ASP A 13 80.19 31.50 48.60
C ASP A 13 78.94 32.05 47.89
N SER A 14 78.79 33.38 47.85
CA SER A 14 77.70 34.01 47.11
C SER A 14 77.80 33.72 45.61
N PHE A 15 78.99 33.83 45.02
CA PHE A 15 79.22 33.48 43.60
C PHE A 15 78.89 32.01 43.32
N PHE A 16 79.27 31.08 44.20
CA PHE A 16 78.96 29.66 44.05
C PHE A 16 77.45 29.40 44.16
N HIS A 17 76.76 30.04 45.09
CA HIS A 17 75.30 29.94 45.23
C HIS A 17 74.57 30.53 44.00
N PHE A 18 75.03 31.67 43.46
CA PHE A 18 74.46 32.23 42.24
C PHE A 18 74.71 31.34 41.01
N ALA A 19 75.91 30.77 40.87
CA ALA A 19 76.24 29.88 39.77
C ALA A 19 75.40 28.59 39.79
N THR A 20 75.28 27.95 40.95
CA THR A 20 74.45 26.75 41.12
C THR A 20 72.96 27.04 40.89
N GLN A 21 72.44 28.16 41.39
CA GLN A 21 71.06 28.58 41.15
C GLN A 21 70.80 28.88 39.67
N ALA A 22 71.73 29.54 38.97
CA ALA A 22 71.62 29.82 37.54
C ALA A 22 71.61 28.53 36.71
N GLN A 23 72.50 27.58 37.02
CA GLN A 23 72.57 26.29 36.33
C GLN A 23 71.31 25.45 36.55
N TRP A 24 70.75 25.45 37.76
CA TRP A 24 69.49 24.76 38.03
C TRP A 24 68.30 25.37 37.26
N ARG A 25 68.20 26.72 37.23
CA ARG A 25 67.14 27.41 36.46
C ARG A 25 67.26 27.10 34.96
N CYS A 26 68.47 27.16 34.41
CA CYS A 26 68.74 26.81 33.02
C CYS A 26 68.33 25.36 32.71
N HIS A 27 68.72 24.40 33.56
CA HIS A 27 68.35 22.99 33.39
C HIS A 27 66.83 22.79 33.47
N ARG A 28 66.15 23.44 34.43
CA ARG A 28 64.69 23.36 34.59
C ARG A 28 63.97 23.89 33.36
N ASP A 29 64.35 25.06 32.87
CA ASP A 29 63.69 25.70 31.74
C ASP A 29 63.97 24.93 30.42
N HIS A 30 65.19 24.39 30.26
CA HIS A 30 65.53 23.49 29.15
C HIS A 30 64.71 22.18 29.19
N SER A 31 64.59 21.55 30.36
CA SER A 31 63.77 20.35 30.55
C SER A 31 62.29 20.60 30.25
N TYR A 32 61.76 21.73 30.71
CA TYR A 32 60.38 22.16 30.41
C TYR A 32 60.16 22.36 28.91
N TYR A 33 61.08 23.05 28.24
CA TYR A 33 61.03 23.26 26.79
C TYR A 33 61.03 21.93 26.01
N GLN A 34 61.93 21.00 26.35
CA GLN A 34 61.97 19.68 25.72
C GLN A 34 60.67 18.89 25.93
N ASN A 35 60.09 18.94 27.14
CA ASN A 35 58.82 18.27 27.43
C ASN A 35 57.66 18.89 26.65
N MET A 36 57.61 20.22 26.54
CA MET A 36 56.60 20.93 25.74
C MET A 36 56.71 20.57 24.25
N GLN A 37 57.93 20.48 23.72
CA GLN A 37 58.18 20.10 22.33
C GLN A 37 57.69 18.66 22.06
N LYS A 38 58.02 17.70 22.93
CA LYS A 38 57.54 16.31 22.84
C LYS A 38 56.02 16.21 22.92
N ALA A 39 55.39 16.95 23.84
CA ALA A 39 53.94 16.98 23.99
C ALA A 39 53.26 17.55 22.73
N THR A 40 53.81 18.63 22.17
CA THR A 40 53.29 19.27 20.96
C THR A 40 53.36 18.33 19.75
N ILE A 41 54.49 17.65 19.55
CA ILE A 41 54.66 16.66 18.46
C ILE A 41 53.66 15.51 18.63
N THR A 42 53.50 15.01 19.86
CA THR A 42 52.56 13.92 20.15
C THR A 42 51.12 14.34 19.84
N TYR A 43 50.72 15.55 20.23
CA TYR A 43 49.39 16.09 19.94
C TYR A 43 49.17 16.30 18.44
N GLN A 44 50.15 16.87 17.73
CA GLN A 44 50.08 17.06 16.28
C GLN A 44 49.97 15.73 15.52
N CYS A 45 50.75 14.72 15.92
CA CYS A 45 50.67 13.38 15.33
C CYS A 45 49.32 12.71 15.59
N ALA A 46 48.81 12.78 16.83
CA ALA A 46 47.49 12.26 17.18
C ALA A 46 46.37 12.97 16.40
N TRP A 47 46.47 14.29 16.22
CA TRP A 47 45.52 15.08 15.44
C TRP A 47 45.51 14.70 13.96
N ARG A 48 46.70 14.58 13.33
CA ARG A 48 46.84 14.10 11.95
C ARG A 48 46.27 12.69 11.77
N GLN A 49 46.56 11.78 12.70
CA GLN A 49 46.00 10.43 12.66
C GLN A 49 44.46 10.44 12.77
N ARG A 50 43.89 11.31 13.62
CA ARG A 50 42.44 11.44 13.77
C ARG A 50 41.78 11.98 12.49
N LEU A 51 42.38 12.96 11.83
CA LEU A 51 41.90 13.49 10.55
C LEU A 51 41.97 12.43 9.44
N ALA A 52 43.11 11.75 9.29
CA ALA A 52 43.27 10.67 8.31
C ALA A 52 42.25 9.53 8.51
N ARG A 53 41.99 9.14 9.77
CA ARG A 53 40.94 8.14 10.08
C ARG A 53 39.54 8.63 9.74
N ARG A 54 39.25 9.93 9.90
CA ARG A 54 37.95 10.51 9.53
C ARG A 54 37.79 10.53 8.01
N GLU A 55 38.82 10.92 7.26
CA GLU A 55 38.81 10.90 5.79
C GLU A 55 38.67 9.47 5.25
N LEU A 56 39.41 8.50 5.79
CA LEU A 56 39.28 7.10 5.40
C LEU A 56 37.86 6.55 5.62
N ARG A 57 37.19 6.94 6.71
CA ARG A 57 35.78 6.56 6.95
C ARG A 57 34.86 7.18 5.88
N LYS A 58 35.06 8.46 5.53
CA LYS A 58 34.28 9.12 4.47
C LYS A 58 34.46 8.42 3.12
N LEU A 59 35.72 8.12 2.74
CA LEU A 59 36.02 7.42 1.49
C LEU A 59 35.44 5.99 1.45
N ARG A 60 35.46 5.26 2.57
CA ARG A 60 34.83 3.93 2.67
C ARG A 60 33.30 3.98 2.57
N MET A 61 32.66 4.99 3.14
CA MET A 61 31.21 5.16 3.01
C MET A 61 30.83 5.49 1.56
N ALA A 62 31.52 6.44 0.93
CA ALA A 62 31.31 6.77 -0.48
C ALA A 62 31.51 5.54 -1.39
N SER A 63 32.54 4.73 -1.14
CA SER A 63 32.77 3.49 -1.91
C SER A 63 31.69 2.41 -1.71
N ARG A 64 31.01 2.37 -0.56
CA ARG A 64 29.90 1.44 -0.32
C ARG A 64 28.62 1.94 -0.98
N GLU A 65 28.39 3.25 -0.94
CA GLU A 65 27.26 3.91 -1.59
C GLU A 65 27.32 3.73 -3.12
N THR A 66 28.50 3.86 -3.73
CA THR A 66 28.66 3.60 -5.18
C THR A 66 28.41 2.14 -5.56
N GLY A 67 28.82 1.18 -4.72
CA GLY A 67 28.50 -0.23 -4.91
C GLY A 67 27.00 -0.52 -4.82
N ALA A 68 26.33 0.04 -3.80
CA ALA A 68 24.89 -0.09 -3.62
C ALA A 68 24.09 0.54 -4.77
N LEU A 69 24.53 1.71 -5.28
CA LEU A 69 23.93 2.37 -6.43
C LEU A 69 24.09 1.53 -7.71
N LYS A 70 25.26 0.91 -7.92
CA LYS A 70 25.48 0.03 -9.07
C LYS A 70 24.57 -1.21 -9.01
N GLU A 71 24.49 -1.88 -7.86
CA GLU A 71 23.59 -3.03 -7.71
C GLU A 71 22.10 -2.66 -7.90
N ALA A 72 21.69 -1.48 -7.44
CA ALA A 72 20.34 -0.97 -7.65
C ALA A 72 20.08 -0.67 -9.14
N LYS A 73 21.05 -0.05 -9.83
CA LYS A 73 21.00 0.20 -11.27
C LYS A 73 20.90 -1.12 -12.05
N ASP A 74 21.78 -2.09 -11.79
CA ASP A 74 21.78 -3.39 -12.48
C ASP A 74 20.45 -4.16 -12.26
N LYS A 75 19.83 -4.02 -11.07
CA LYS A 75 18.49 -4.58 -10.80
C LYS A 75 17.38 -3.86 -11.56
N LEU A 76 17.45 -2.53 -11.66
CA LEU A 76 16.49 -1.74 -12.42
C LEU A 76 16.59 -2.03 -13.92
N GLU A 77 17.79 -2.12 -14.47
CA GLU A 77 18.01 -2.49 -15.87
C GLU A 77 17.39 -3.85 -16.19
N LYS A 78 17.63 -4.88 -15.37
CA LYS A 78 16.98 -6.20 -15.54
C LYS A 78 15.45 -6.14 -15.48
N ARG A 79 14.89 -5.28 -14.61
CA ARG A 79 13.43 -5.09 -14.53
C ARG A 79 12.89 -4.38 -15.76
N VAL A 80 13.61 -3.41 -16.29
CA VAL A 80 13.23 -2.72 -17.54
C VAL A 80 13.26 -3.69 -18.71
N GLU A 81 14.29 -4.55 -18.81
CA GLU A 81 14.36 -5.61 -19.83
C GLU A 81 13.20 -6.61 -19.71
N GLU A 82 12.90 -7.10 -18.50
CA GLU A 82 11.77 -8.00 -18.23
C GLU A 82 10.43 -7.37 -18.62
N LEU A 83 10.19 -6.11 -18.22
CA LEU A 83 8.95 -5.39 -18.54
C LEU A 83 8.83 -5.08 -20.04
N THR A 84 9.93 -4.74 -20.69
CA THR A 84 9.96 -4.51 -22.15
C THR A 84 9.58 -5.79 -22.89
N TRP A 85 10.11 -6.94 -22.46
CA TRP A 85 9.78 -8.24 -23.06
C TRP A 85 8.30 -8.60 -22.83
N ARG A 86 7.76 -8.38 -21.62
CA ARG A 86 6.34 -8.60 -21.32
C ARG A 86 5.42 -7.71 -22.15
N LEU A 87 5.76 -6.43 -22.29
CA LEU A 87 4.99 -5.49 -23.09
C LEU A 87 4.97 -5.91 -24.57
N GLN A 88 6.11 -6.36 -25.12
CA GLN A 88 6.17 -6.87 -26.48
C GLN A 88 5.32 -8.14 -26.66
N LEU A 89 5.35 -9.06 -25.69
CA LEU A 89 4.52 -10.26 -25.72
C LEU A 89 3.03 -9.91 -25.66
N GLU A 90 2.62 -9.01 -24.77
CA GLU A 90 1.23 -8.57 -24.65
C GLU A 90 0.75 -7.86 -25.92
N LYS A 91 1.58 -7.01 -26.53
CA LYS A 91 1.26 -6.38 -27.83
C LYS A 91 0.98 -7.41 -28.91
N ARG A 92 1.78 -8.48 -29.00
CA ARG A 92 1.56 -9.58 -29.95
C ARG A 92 0.25 -10.33 -29.66
N LEU A 93 -0.01 -10.64 -28.39
CA LEU A 93 -1.26 -11.30 -28.02
C LEU A 93 -2.49 -10.44 -28.33
N ARG A 94 -2.40 -9.11 -28.16
CA ARG A 94 -3.48 -8.20 -28.54
C ARG A 94 -3.70 -8.15 -30.04
N THR A 95 -2.64 -8.13 -30.85
CA THR A 95 -2.79 -8.16 -32.32
C THR A 95 -3.41 -9.48 -32.79
N ASP A 96 -3.01 -10.62 -32.22
CA ASP A 96 -3.57 -11.92 -32.57
C ASP A 96 -5.06 -12.01 -32.17
N LEU A 97 -5.43 -11.42 -31.02
CA LEU A 97 -6.83 -11.32 -30.58
C LEU A 97 -7.66 -10.36 -31.45
N GLU A 98 -7.08 -9.26 -31.91
CA GLU A 98 -7.75 -8.34 -32.84
C GLU A 98 -7.97 -8.99 -34.20
N GLU A 99 -6.99 -9.75 -34.70
CA GLU A 99 -7.10 -10.49 -35.97
C GLU A 99 -8.18 -11.59 -35.89
N THR A 100 -8.21 -12.37 -34.82
CA THR A 100 -9.25 -13.41 -34.63
C THR A 100 -10.65 -12.80 -34.53
N LYS A 101 -10.81 -11.68 -33.81
CA LYS A 101 -12.08 -10.95 -33.78
C LYS A 101 -12.48 -10.40 -35.15
N ALA A 102 -11.53 -9.85 -35.91
CA ALA A 102 -11.81 -9.37 -37.26
C ALA A 102 -12.32 -10.51 -38.15
N GLN A 103 -11.70 -11.70 -38.08
CA GLN A 103 -12.13 -12.90 -38.81
C GLN A 103 -13.52 -13.40 -38.37
N GLU A 104 -13.87 -13.31 -37.08
CA GLU A 104 -15.22 -13.66 -36.62
C GLU A 104 -16.26 -12.65 -37.09
N VAL A 105 -15.94 -11.35 -37.07
CA VAL A 105 -16.83 -10.29 -37.56
C VAL A 105 -17.12 -10.48 -39.05
N THR A 106 -16.12 -10.81 -39.88
CA THR A 106 -16.36 -11.06 -41.31
C THR A 106 -17.28 -12.26 -41.52
N LYS A 107 -17.08 -13.36 -40.79
CA LYS A 107 -17.95 -14.55 -40.86
C LYS A 107 -19.40 -14.24 -40.44
N LEU A 108 -19.58 -13.43 -39.40
CA LEU A 108 -20.91 -13.02 -38.95
C LEU A 108 -21.58 -12.07 -39.95
N GLN A 109 -20.82 -11.17 -40.57
CA GLN A 109 -21.32 -10.30 -41.65
C GLN A 109 -21.76 -11.10 -42.87
N GLU A 110 -20.99 -12.10 -43.28
CA GLU A 110 -21.35 -13.03 -44.36
C GLU A 110 -22.65 -13.79 -44.04
N ALA A 111 -22.76 -14.39 -42.85
CA ALA A 111 -23.96 -15.11 -42.44
C ALA A 111 -25.21 -14.20 -42.36
N LEU A 112 -25.03 -12.95 -41.92
CA LEU A 112 -26.11 -11.97 -41.87
C LEU A 112 -26.57 -11.57 -43.28
N HIS A 113 -25.63 -11.41 -44.23
CA HIS A 113 -25.94 -11.13 -45.62
C HIS A 113 -26.70 -12.29 -46.28
N ASP A 114 -26.27 -13.53 -46.05
CA ASP A 114 -26.97 -14.73 -46.54
C ASP A 114 -28.40 -14.82 -46.00
N MET A 115 -28.60 -14.51 -44.71
CA MET A 115 -29.93 -14.49 -44.10
C MET A 115 -30.82 -13.38 -44.68
N GLN A 116 -30.25 -12.20 -44.97
CA GLN A 116 -30.98 -11.11 -45.65
C GLN A 116 -31.44 -11.55 -47.04
N LEU A 117 -30.57 -12.21 -47.81
CA LEU A 117 -30.91 -12.72 -49.13
C LEU A 117 -32.06 -13.74 -49.08
N GLN A 118 -32.05 -14.65 -48.09
CA GLN A 118 -33.14 -15.61 -47.88
C GLN A 118 -34.46 -14.93 -47.53
N VAL A 119 -34.42 -13.86 -46.73
CA VAL A 119 -35.62 -13.07 -46.38
C VAL A 119 -36.18 -12.37 -47.61
N GLU A 120 -35.33 -11.76 -48.45
CA GLU A 120 -35.74 -11.13 -49.71
C GLU A 120 -36.34 -12.16 -50.68
N GLU A 121 -35.73 -13.34 -50.80
CA GLU A 121 -36.27 -14.43 -51.62
C GLU A 121 -37.65 -14.89 -51.12
N ALA A 122 -37.80 -15.09 -49.81
CA ALA A 122 -39.08 -15.44 -49.20
C ALA A 122 -40.15 -14.35 -49.40
N GLN A 123 -39.79 -13.08 -49.27
CA GLN A 123 -40.69 -11.95 -49.57
C GLN A 123 -41.14 -11.97 -51.03
N SER A 124 -40.23 -12.25 -51.98
CA SER A 124 -40.57 -12.38 -53.40
C SER A 124 -41.55 -13.53 -53.67
N MET A 125 -41.42 -14.65 -52.94
CA MET A 125 -42.33 -15.79 -53.05
C MET A 125 -43.73 -15.46 -52.51
N VAL A 126 -43.80 -14.73 -51.39
CA VAL A 126 -45.09 -14.28 -50.81
C VAL A 126 -45.80 -13.32 -51.76
N ILE A 127 -45.08 -12.39 -52.40
CA ILE A 127 -45.67 -11.46 -53.38
C ILE A 127 -46.24 -12.24 -54.57
N ARG A 128 -45.47 -13.18 -55.14
CA ARG A 128 -45.95 -14.05 -56.23
C ARG A 128 -47.18 -14.88 -55.84
N ALA A 129 -47.22 -15.42 -54.63
CA ALA A 129 -48.39 -16.16 -54.12
C ALA A 129 -49.62 -15.26 -53.97
N ARG A 130 -49.46 -14.02 -53.50
CA ARG A 130 -50.55 -13.03 -53.40
C ARG A 130 -51.08 -12.62 -54.77
N GLU A 131 -50.22 -12.42 -55.75
CA GLU A 131 -50.62 -12.10 -57.13
C GLU A 131 -51.35 -13.28 -57.80
N ALA A 132 -50.89 -14.51 -57.57
CA ALA A 132 -51.57 -15.71 -58.04
C ALA A 132 -52.97 -15.86 -57.40
N ALA A 133 -53.08 -15.63 -56.08
CA ALA A 133 -54.36 -15.64 -55.38
C ALA A 133 -55.30 -14.54 -55.89
N ARG A 134 -54.78 -13.35 -56.21
CA ARG A 134 -55.57 -12.26 -56.80
C ARG A 134 -56.11 -12.62 -58.19
N LYS A 135 -55.28 -13.22 -59.05
CA LYS A 135 -55.72 -13.70 -60.37
C LYS A 135 -56.77 -14.82 -60.25
N ALA A 136 -56.62 -15.75 -59.31
CA ALA A 136 -57.61 -16.80 -59.06
C ALA A 136 -58.96 -16.25 -58.55
N ILE A 137 -58.96 -15.13 -57.82
CA ILE A 137 -60.18 -14.43 -57.40
C ILE A 137 -60.82 -13.69 -58.58
N GLU A 138 -60.03 -13.13 -59.49
CA GLU A 138 -60.50 -12.38 -60.66
C GLU A 138 -61.05 -13.29 -61.78
N GLU A 139 -60.54 -14.53 -61.90
CA GLU A 139 -61.03 -15.56 -62.83
C GLU A 139 -62.29 -16.30 -62.33
N ALA A 140 -62.78 -16.01 -61.12
CA ALA A 140 -64.00 -16.61 -60.59
C ALA A 140 -65.27 -15.88 -61.13
N PRO A 141 -66.24 -16.58 -61.76
CA PRO A 141 -67.43 -15.94 -62.33
C PRO A 141 -68.41 -15.43 -61.24
N PRO A 142 -69.14 -14.33 -61.48
CA PRO A 142 -69.95 -13.68 -60.45
C PRO A 142 -71.28 -14.42 -60.28
N VAL A 143 -71.50 -15.01 -59.12
CA VAL A 143 -72.82 -15.52 -58.71
C VAL A 143 -73.45 -14.53 -57.74
N ILE A 144 -74.32 -13.68 -58.29
CA ILE A 144 -75.17 -12.75 -57.55
C ILE A 144 -76.25 -13.57 -56.81
N LYS A 145 -76.21 -13.56 -55.48
CA LYS A 145 -77.39 -13.74 -54.63
C LYS A 145 -77.35 -12.74 -53.48
N GLU A 146 -78.15 -11.70 -53.64
CA GLU A 146 -78.40 -10.65 -52.67
C GLU A 146 -78.99 -11.24 -51.38
N THR A 147 -78.31 -11.02 -50.27
CA THR A 147 -78.85 -11.14 -48.91
C THR A 147 -78.55 -9.82 -48.20
N PRO A 148 -79.56 -9.11 -47.67
CA PRO A 148 -79.38 -7.77 -47.12
C PRO A 148 -78.79 -7.88 -45.72
N VAL A 149 -77.54 -7.43 -45.55
CA VAL A 149 -76.89 -7.34 -44.23
C VAL A 149 -76.67 -5.87 -43.89
N LEU A 150 -77.27 -5.49 -42.77
CA LEU A 150 -77.21 -4.19 -42.10
C LEU A 150 -75.77 -3.69 -41.90
N VAL A 151 -75.53 -2.43 -42.29
CA VAL A 151 -74.84 -1.30 -41.64
C VAL A 151 -73.96 -1.57 -40.39
N HIS A 152 -73.10 -2.60 -40.39
CA HIS A 152 -72.06 -2.79 -39.34
C HIS A 152 -70.63 -2.82 -39.90
N ASP A 153 -70.48 -2.85 -41.23
CA ASP A 153 -69.17 -2.90 -41.87
C ASP A 153 -68.55 -1.52 -42.11
N THR A 154 -69.37 -0.46 -42.24
CA THR A 154 -68.86 0.91 -42.43
C THR A 154 -68.14 1.45 -41.19
N GLU A 155 -68.71 1.27 -39.99
CA GLU A 155 -68.08 1.74 -38.74
C GLU A 155 -66.76 1.01 -38.47
N LYS A 156 -66.71 -0.30 -38.76
CA LYS A 156 -65.50 -1.11 -38.58
C LYS A 156 -64.42 -0.78 -39.62
N ILE A 157 -64.82 -0.43 -40.85
CA ILE A 157 -63.90 0.08 -41.87
C ILE A 157 -63.36 1.44 -41.44
N ASP A 158 -64.20 2.33 -40.90
CA ASP A 158 -63.77 3.64 -40.42
C ASP A 158 -62.83 3.52 -39.21
N GLU A 159 -63.08 2.59 -38.28
CA GLU A 159 -62.17 2.26 -37.16
C GLU A 159 -60.83 1.73 -37.66
N LEU A 160 -60.82 0.73 -38.56
CA LEU A 160 -59.60 0.19 -39.14
C LEU A 160 -58.83 1.24 -39.96
N THR A 161 -59.53 2.18 -40.59
CA THR A 161 -58.91 3.28 -41.32
C THR A 161 -58.26 4.28 -40.36
N ALA A 162 -58.90 4.58 -39.23
CA ALA A 162 -58.34 5.41 -38.18
C ALA A 162 -57.11 4.76 -37.51
N GLU A 163 -57.17 3.44 -37.25
CA GLU A 163 -56.03 2.67 -36.73
C GLU A 163 -54.86 2.64 -37.72
N LEU A 164 -55.13 2.49 -39.02
CA LEU A 164 -54.08 2.55 -40.05
C LEU A 164 -53.42 3.93 -40.12
N GLU A 165 -54.18 5.02 -40.02
CA GLU A 165 -53.61 6.36 -39.97
C GLU A 165 -52.81 6.59 -38.68
N SER A 166 -53.28 6.10 -37.54
CA SER A 166 -52.52 6.13 -36.28
C SER A 166 -51.19 5.37 -36.40
N LEU A 167 -51.20 4.15 -36.93
CA LEU A 167 -50.00 3.35 -37.13
C LEU A 167 -49.02 3.99 -38.12
N LYS A 168 -49.51 4.66 -39.18
CA LYS A 168 -48.67 5.43 -40.09
C LYS A 168 -47.98 6.60 -39.36
N THR A 169 -48.70 7.34 -38.51
CA THR A 169 -48.10 8.43 -37.74
C THR A 169 -47.03 7.92 -36.76
N LEU A 170 -47.29 6.80 -36.08
CA LEU A 170 -46.32 6.17 -35.19
C LEU A 170 -45.08 5.69 -35.94
N LEU A 171 -45.24 5.10 -37.12
CA LEU A 171 -44.13 4.65 -37.97
C LEU A 171 -43.25 5.82 -38.45
N VAL A 172 -43.84 6.98 -38.72
CA VAL A 172 -43.09 8.21 -39.07
C VAL A 172 -42.29 8.72 -37.87
N ILE A 173 -42.88 8.72 -36.67
CA ILE A 173 -42.20 9.14 -35.43
C ILE A 173 -41.05 8.19 -35.09
N GLU A 174 -41.26 6.88 -35.19
CA GLU A 174 -40.20 5.87 -35.00
C GLU A 174 -39.06 6.06 -36.01
N ARG A 175 -39.36 6.26 -37.29
CA ARG A 175 -38.33 6.55 -38.31
C ARG A 175 -37.52 7.80 -37.97
N GLN A 176 -38.18 8.89 -37.61
CA GLN A 176 -37.49 10.13 -37.18
C GLN A 176 -36.61 9.91 -35.95
N SER A 177 -37.08 9.12 -34.97
CA SER A 177 -36.30 8.71 -33.81
C SER A 177 -35.06 7.92 -34.25
N THR A 178 -35.22 6.90 -35.10
CA THR A 178 -34.09 6.10 -35.60
C THR A 178 -33.07 6.94 -36.37
N ASP A 179 -33.51 7.88 -37.21
CA ASP A 179 -32.60 8.75 -37.95
C ASP A 179 -31.86 9.73 -37.02
N SER A 180 -32.51 10.24 -35.98
CA SER A 180 -31.86 11.07 -34.96
C SER A 180 -30.79 10.29 -34.17
N THR A 181 -31.04 9.02 -33.85
CA THR A 181 -30.06 8.17 -33.15
C THR A 181 -28.86 7.82 -34.03
N LYS A 182 -29.08 7.59 -35.34
CA LYS A 182 -28.00 7.38 -36.31
C LYS A 182 -27.11 8.61 -36.44
N GLN A 183 -27.71 9.81 -36.49
CA GLN A 183 -26.94 11.07 -36.51
C GLN A 183 -26.09 11.24 -35.24
N ALA A 184 -26.66 10.96 -34.07
CA ALA A 184 -25.91 11.03 -32.80
C ALA A 184 -24.74 10.02 -32.75
N LEU A 185 -24.91 8.84 -33.35
CA LEU A 185 -23.87 7.82 -33.44
C LEU A 185 -22.72 8.30 -34.34
N VAL A 186 -23.02 8.84 -35.52
CA VAL A 186 -22.00 9.39 -36.44
C VAL A 186 -21.23 10.55 -35.80
N GLU A 187 -21.92 11.44 -35.07
CA GLU A 187 -21.26 12.52 -34.32
C GLU A 187 -20.35 12.00 -33.19
N ALA A 188 -20.75 10.92 -32.52
CA ALA A 188 -19.94 10.29 -31.47
C ALA A 188 -18.70 9.60 -32.07
N GLU A 189 -18.83 8.94 -33.21
CA GLU A 189 -17.71 8.35 -33.95
C GLU A 189 -16.70 9.41 -34.40
N ALA A 190 -17.18 10.54 -34.95
CA ALA A 190 -16.30 11.65 -35.34
C ALA A 190 -15.53 12.25 -34.16
N LYS A 191 -16.19 12.40 -32.99
CA LYS A 191 -15.52 12.86 -31.75
C LYS A 191 -14.48 11.85 -31.26
N ASN A 192 -14.78 10.56 -31.33
CA ASN A 192 -13.83 9.51 -30.96
C ASN A 192 -12.59 9.51 -31.88
N GLU A 193 -12.77 9.72 -33.18
CA GLU A 193 -11.65 9.82 -34.12
C GLU A 193 -10.78 11.07 -33.85
N GLU A 194 -11.40 12.21 -33.50
CA GLU A 194 -10.68 13.41 -33.09
C GLU A 194 -9.86 13.18 -31.80
N LEU A 195 -10.45 12.52 -30.80
CA LEU A 195 -9.76 12.16 -29.56
C LEU A 195 -8.60 11.19 -29.80
N ALA A 196 -8.80 10.19 -30.67
CA ALA A 196 -7.74 9.27 -31.06
C ALA A 196 -6.57 9.99 -31.75
N LYS A 197 -6.85 11.00 -32.58
CA LYS A 197 -5.81 11.84 -33.18
C LYS A 197 -5.05 12.66 -32.12
N LYS A 198 -5.76 13.28 -31.17
CA LYS A 198 -5.14 14.03 -30.06
C LYS A 198 -4.27 13.13 -29.19
N LEU A 199 -4.68 11.89 -28.95
CA LEU A 199 -3.89 10.90 -28.21
C LEU A 199 -2.58 10.58 -28.95
N ARG A 200 -2.64 10.27 -30.24
CA ARG A 200 -1.44 10.01 -31.06
C ARG A 200 -0.48 11.20 -31.09
N ASP A 201 -1.00 12.42 -31.14
CA ASP A 201 -0.16 13.64 -31.10
C ASP A 201 0.47 13.87 -29.72
N ALA A 202 -0.20 13.47 -28.63
CA ALA A 202 0.35 13.51 -27.28
C ALA A 202 1.45 12.45 -27.09
N GLU A 203 1.24 11.23 -27.61
CA GLU A 203 2.25 10.16 -27.59
C GLU A 203 3.54 10.59 -28.32
N ARG A 204 3.43 11.16 -29.52
CA ARG A 204 4.60 11.69 -30.26
C ARG A 204 5.35 12.77 -29.48
N LYS A 205 4.64 13.62 -28.73
CA LYS A 205 5.28 14.65 -27.88
C LYS A 205 5.98 14.02 -26.67
N ALA A 206 5.42 12.96 -26.11
CA ALA A 206 6.05 12.21 -25.03
C ALA A 206 7.35 11.56 -25.50
N ASP A 207 7.35 10.94 -26.69
CA ASP A 207 8.55 10.35 -27.30
C ASP A 207 9.63 11.42 -27.55
N GLN A 208 9.26 12.58 -28.09
CA GLN A 208 10.19 13.70 -28.30
C GLN A 208 10.80 14.21 -26.98
N LEU A 209 10.01 14.29 -25.91
CA LEU A 209 10.49 14.69 -24.60
C LEU A 209 11.43 13.62 -24.02
N GLN A 210 11.12 12.34 -24.19
CA GLN A 210 11.96 11.24 -23.75
C GLN A 210 13.34 11.28 -24.44
N ASP A 211 13.38 11.48 -25.76
CA ASP A 211 14.62 11.64 -26.51
C ASP A 211 15.44 12.87 -26.06
N SER A 212 14.75 13.95 -25.70
CA SER A 212 15.39 15.16 -25.19
C SER A 212 16.04 14.95 -23.82
N VAL A 213 15.37 14.19 -22.94
CA VAL A 213 15.88 13.84 -21.61
C VAL A 213 17.10 12.94 -21.74
N GLN A 214 17.02 11.89 -22.55
CA GLN A 214 18.15 10.98 -22.79
C GLN A 214 19.38 11.75 -23.31
N ARG A 215 19.18 12.68 -24.25
CA ARG A 215 20.28 13.51 -24.77
C ARG A 215 20.90 14.42 -23.70
N VAL A 216 20.10 14.95 -22.77
CA VAL A 216 20.61 15.76 -21.66
C VAL A 216 21.37 14.89 -20.66
N GLU A 217 20.89 13.69 -20.38
CA GLU A 217 21.58 12.72 -19.51
C GLU A 217 22.96 12.33 -20.08
N GLU A 218 23.03 12.05 -21.38
CA GLU A 218 24.31 11.77 -22.06
C GLU A 218 25.29 12.94 -21.98
N LYS A 219 24.81 14.18 -22.18
CA LYS A 219 25.64 15.38 -22.02
C LYS A 219 26.12 15.57 -20.59
N LEU A 220 25.27 15.29 -19.60
CA LEU A 220 25.63 15.39 -18.19
C LEU A 220 26.73 14.37 -17.83
N SER A 221 26.59 13.12 -18.29
CA SER A 221 27.60 12.08 -18.13
C SER A 221 28.95 12.48 -18.75
N ASN A 222 28.93 13.07 -19.94
CA ASN A 222 30.15 13.54 -20.60
C ASN A 222 30.82 14.67 -19.80
N VAL A 223 30.07 15.68 -19.35
CA VAL A 223 30.61 16.78 -18.53
C VAL A 223 31.14 16.28 -17.18
N GLU A 224 30.48 15.29 -16.57
CA GLU A 224 30.94 14.67 -15.33
C GLU A 224 32.28 13.96 -15.53
N SER A 225 32.43 13.24 -16.65
CA SER A 225 33.69 12.58 -17.03
C SER A 225 34.82 13.57 -17.28
N GLU A 226 34.56 14.69 -17.97
CA GLU A 226 35.53 15.77 -18.18
C GLU A 226 35.95 16.42 -16.86
N ASN A 227 35.01 16.65 -15.95
CA ASN A 227 35.30 17.17 -14.61
C ASN A 227 36.20 16.22 -13.81
N GLN A 228 35.97 14.91 -13.96
CA GLN A 228 36.77 13.88 -13.29
C GLN A 228 38.20 13.82 -13.85
N VAL A 229 38.38 13.97 -15.16
CA VAL A 229 39.70 14.05 -15.80
C VAL A 229 40.44 15.31 -15.38
N LEU A 230 39.78 16.47 -15.35
CA LEU A 230 40.38 17.73 -14.89
C LEU A 230 40.84 17.64 -13.42
N ARG A 231 40.07 16.97 -12.56
CA ARG A 231 40.47 16.70 -11.17
C ARG A 231 41.67 15.76 -11.08
N GLN A 232 41.77 14.76 -11.95
CA GLN A 232 42.92 13.85 -11.99
C GLN A 232 44.18 14.54 -12.53
N GLN A 233 44.05 15.40 -13.54
CA GLN A 233 45.17 16.21 -14.05
C GLN A 233 45.67 17.20 -13.00
N ALA A 234 44.78 17.81 -12.21
CA ALA A 234 45.17 18.69 -11.09
C ALA A 234 45.95 17.95 -9.99
N LEU A 235 45.68 16.66 -9.78
CA LEU A 235 46.40 15.81 -8.80
C LEU A 235 47.79 15.37 -9.29
N ALA A 236 47.97 15.21 -10.60
CA ALA A 236 49.25 14.78 -11.19
C ALA A 236 50.31 15.92 -11.24
N ILE A 237 49.89 17.18 -11.07
CA ILE A 237 50.78 18.36 -11.19
C ILE A 237 51.45 18.75 -9.85
N SER A 238 51.31 17.96 -8.78
CA SER A 238 51.97 18.26 -7.49
C SER A 238 53.25 17.41 -7.29
N PRO A 239 54.46 18.01 -7.25
CA PRO A 239 55.69 17.28 -6.97
C PRO A 239 56.12 17.49 -5.51
N THR A 240 56.22 16.42 -4.70
CA THR A 240 57.30 16.20 -3.70
C THR A 240 57.07 14.98 -2.78
N GLY A 241 58.14 14.23 -2.51
CA GLY A 241 58.32 13.55 -1.21
C GLY A 241 58.59 12.04 -1.24
N ARG A 242 59.87 11.65 -1.23
CA ARG A 242 60.40 10.28 -1.14
C ARG A 242 60.16 9.59 0.22
N ALA A 243 60.26 8.24 0.19
CA ALA A 243 61.02 7.35 1.10
C ALA A 243 60.31 6.43 2.14
N LEU A 244 60.48 5.11 1.89
CA LEU A 244 60.92 3.99 2.77
C LEU A 244 59.98 3.33 3.81
N SER A 245 59.76 2.01 3.65
CA SER A 245 60.07 0.91 4.62
C SER A 245 59.54 -0.43 4.06
N ALA A 246 60.41 -1.39 3.73
CA ALA A 246 60.93 -2.51 4.54
C ALA A 246 60.00 -3.75 4.64
N ARG A 247 60.51 -4.86 4.09
CA ARG A 247 60.01 -6.26 3.97
C ARG A 247 59.88 -6.97 5.35
N PRO A 248 59.41 -8.26 5.49
CA PRO A 248 59.55 -9.38 4.56
C PRO A 248 58.29 -10.19 4.19
N LYS A 249 58.40 -10.83 3.03
CA LYS A 249 57.50 -11.81 2.40
C LYS A 249 58.06 -13.21 2.63
N THR A 250 57.20 -14.20 2.88
CA THR A 250 57.46 -15.61 2.56
C THR A 250 56.51 -16.09 1.45
N ASN A 251 57.01 -17.01 0.65
CA ASN A 251 56.62 -17.31 -0.71
C ASN A 251 55.39 -18.24 -0.80
N ILE A 252 54.44 -17.90 -1.68
CA ILE A 252 53.61 -18.91 -2.37
C ILE A 252 53.59 -18.54 -3.85
N ILE A 253 54.06 -19.50 -4.65
CA ILE A 253 54.17 -19.48 -6.10
C ILE A 253 52.76 -19.56 -6.70
N GLN A 254 52.48 -18.66 -7.62
CA GLN A 254 51.29 -18.61 -8.46
C GLN A 254 51.69 -19.08 -9.87
N ARG A 255 51.02 -20.08 -10.44
CA ARG A 255 50.93 -20.30 -11.90
C ARG A 255 49.61 -21.00 -12.27
N THR A 256 48.72 -20.23 -12.87
CA THR A 256 47.89 -20.58 -14.04
C THR A 256 48.35 -19.60 -15.16
N PRO A 257 48.17 -19.82 -16.49
CA PRO A 257 46.87 -20.09 -17.12
C PRO A 257 46.82 -20.85 -18.49
N ASP A 258 45.59 -21.25 -18.85
CA ASP A 258 44.84 -21.28 -20.13
C ASP A 258 45.33 -21.71 -21.53
N ASN A 259 44.32 -22.25 -22.25
CA ASN A 259 44.05 -22.40 -23.70
C ASN A 259 44.79 -23.51 -24.49
N GLY A 260 44.19 -24.29 -25.40
CA GLY A 260 42.83 -24.41 -25.94
C GLY A 260 42.81 -25.23 -27.25
N ASN A 261 41.77 -26.06 -27.43
CA ASN A 261 41.05 -26.50 -28.66
C ASN A 261 41.68 -27.16 -29.92
N ILE A 262 40.77 -27.93 -30.58
CA ILE A 262 40.67 -28.47 -31.97
C ILE A 262 41.15 -29.94 -32.14
N PHE A 263 40.55 -30.87 -32.89
CA PHE A 263 39.20 -31.28 -33.37
C PHE A 263 39.42 -32.54 -34.28
N ASN A 264 38.35 -33.25 -34.66
CA ASN A 264 38.21 -34.42 -35.56
C ASN A 264 38.59 -35.81 -34.99
N GLY A 265 37.76 -36.88 -35.08
CA GLY A 265 36.46 -37.09 -35.72
C GLY A 265 36.48 -38.41 -36.50
N GLU A 266 35.60 -39.37 -36.18
CA GLU A 266 34.96 -40.30 -37.15
C GLU A 266 33.88 -41.20 -36.51
N THR A 267 32.63 -40.84 -36.81
CA THR A 267 31.48 -41.61 -37.31
C THR A 267 31.35 -43.15 -37.19
N LYS A 268 30.13 -43.54 -36.77
CA LYS A 268 29.21 -44.63 -37.27
C LYS A 268 28.88 -45.81 -36.33
N LEU A 269 27.57 -45.88 -36.06
CA LEU A 269 26.70 -47.04 -35.76
C LEU A 269 27.02 -48.22 -36.72
N ALA A 270 26.84 -49.52 -36.43
CA ALA A 270 25.77 -50.17 -35.66
C ALA A 270 26.10 -51.66 -35.36
N LEU A 271 25.34 -52.21 -34.39
CA LEU A 271 24.99 -53.64 -34.13
C LEU A 271 26.09 -54.59 -33.64
N ASP A 272 26.01 -55.02 -32.36
CA ASP A 272 25.31 -56.29 -32.05
C ASP A 272 24.97 -56.44 -30.55
N LEU A 273 23.91 -57.20 -30.27
CA LEU A 273 23.22 -57.35 -28.99
C LEU A 273 23.83 -58.40 -28.03
N SER A 274 23.56 -58.20 -26.73
CA SER A 274 23.29 -59.21 -25.65
C SER A 274 24.36 -59.30 -24.51
N PRO A 275 23.98 -59.71 -23.27
CA PRO A 275 23.54 -58.77 -22.23
C PRO A 275 24.25 -58.94 -20.85
N ALA A 276 24.16 -57.85 -20.06
CA ALA A 276 24.03 -57.72 -18.59
C ALA A 276 24.60 -58.84 -17.68
N ALA A 277 25.38 -58.55 -16.62
CA ALA A 277 24.98 -57.74 -15.48
C ALA A 277 26.19 -57.58 -14.52
N HIS A 278 26.32 -56.37 -14.00
CA HIS A 278 27.40 -55.90 -13.15
C HIS A 278 27.28 -56.36 -11.68
N ASN A 279 28.38 -56.86 -11.14
CA ASN A 279 28.81 -56.58 -9.76
C ASN A 279 29.37 -55.15 -9.71
N VAL A 280 29.08 -54.35 -8.68
CA VAL A 280 30.09 -53.59 -7.91
C VAL A 280 29.49 -53.24 -6.54
N LYS A 281 30.31 -53.49 -5.51
CA LYS A 281 30.06 -53.48 -4.08
C LYS A 281 30.25 -52.07 -3.49
N GLU A 282 29.41 -51.77 -2.52
CA GLU A 282 29.23 -50.52 -1.78
C GLU A 282 30.50 -49.95 -1.10
N MET A 283 30.57 -48.62 -1.06
CA MET A 283 31.28 -47.84 -0.04
C MET A 283 30.34 -46.68 0.37
N GLU A 284 29.35 -46.98 1.22
CA GLU A 284 28.46 -46.01 1.84
C GLU A 284 28.29 -46.33 3.33
N THR A 285 28.90 -45.58 4.25
CA THR A 285 28.60 -45.77 5.68
C THR A 285 28.67 -44.52 6.56
N GLU A 286 28.68 -43.30 5.99
CA GLU A 286 28.56 -42.07 6.78
C GLU A 286 27.40 -41.12 6.38
N GLU A 287 26.76 -41.27 5.22
CA GLU A 287 25.68 -40.35 4.78
C GLU A 287 24.26 -40.68 5.31
N LYS A 288 24.02 -41.90 5.80
CA LYS A 288 22.66 -42.39 6.16
C LYS A 288 22.01 -41.67 7.37
N PRO A 289 22.70 -41.34 8.47
CA PRO A 289 22.06 -40.71 9.63
C PRO A 289 21.57 -39.29 9.36
N GLN A 290 22.33 -38.51 8.59
CA GLN A 290 22.05 -37.10 8.34
C GLN A 290 20.94 -36.89 7.30
N LYS A 291 20.85 -37.80 6.31
CA LYS A 291 19.69 -37.85 5.38
C LYS A 291 18.39 -38.18 6.13
N SER A 292 18.41 -39.20 7.00
CA SER A 292 17.22 -39.58 7.79
C SER A 292 16.71 -38.48 8.74
N LEU A 293 17.63 -37.68 9.31
CA LEU A 293 17.28 -36.54 10.17
C LEU A 293 16.59 -35.41 9.37
N ASN A 294 17.11 -35.12 8.17
CA ASN A 294 16.52 -34.11 7.28
C ASN A 294 15.16 -34.55 6.74
N GLU A 295 14.99 -35.83 6.38
CA GLU A 295 13.71 -36.41 5.97
C GLU A 295 12.67 -36.30 7.09
N LYS A 296 13.03 -36.68 8.32
CA LYS A 296 12.13 -36.54 9.48
C LYS A 296 11.77 -35.09 9.79
N GLN A 297 12.69 -34.15 9.57
CA GLN A 297 12.40 -32.73 9.72
C GLN A 297 11.43 -32.24 8.62
N GLN A 298 11.58 -32.72 7.38
CA GLN A 298 10.69 -32.41 6.28
C GLN A 298 9.26 -32.95 6.52
N GLU A 299 9.13 -34.19 7.00
CA GLU A 299 7.83 -34.77 7.39
C GLU A 299 7.12 -33.95 8.47
N ASN A 300 7.87 -33.49 9.48
CA ASN A 300 7.31 -32.61 10.51
C ASN A 300 6.86 -31.26 9.92
N GLN A 301 7.59 -30.70 8.95
CA GLN A 301 7.13 -29.49 8.26
C GLN A 301 5.86 -29.74 7.46
N ASP A 302 5.76 -30.86 6.76
CA ASP A 302 4.56 -31.23 5.98
C ASP A 302 3.33 -31.37 6.88
N LEU A 303 3.49 -31.99 8.06
CA LEU A 303 2.44 -32.08 9.06
C LEU A 303 2.04 -30.73 9.65
N LEU A 304 3.02 -29.83 9.89
CA LEU A 304 2.72 -28.46 10.32
C LEU A 304 1.88 -27.74 9.26
N ILE A 305 2.29 -27.79 7.98
CA ILE A 305 1.56 -27.16 6.87
C ILE A 305 0.14 -27.73 6.79
N LYS A 306 -0.02 -29.05 6.82
CA LYS A 306 -1.34 -29.70 6.82
C LYS A 306 -2.20 -29.27 8.00
N CYS A 307 -1.62 -29.10 9.18
CA CYS A 307 -2.34 -28.66 10.37
C CYS A 307 -2.84 -27.22 10.23
N ILE A 308 -1.99 -26.29 9.77
CA ILE A 308 -2.37 -24.87 9.65
C ILE A 308 -3.27 -24.57 8.45
N SER A 309 -3.40 -25.49 7.49
CA SER A 309 -4.39 -25.40 6.41
C SER A 309 -5.83 -25.48 6.93
N HIS A 310 -6.04 -25.98 8.16
CA HIS A 310 -7.34 -26.02 8.80
C HIS A 310 -7.51 -24.82 9.73
N ASP A 311 -8.76 -24.43 10.02
CA ASP A 311 -9.05 -23.45 11.06
C ASP A 311 -8.80 -24.08 12.43
N LEU A 312 -7.78 -23.57 13.13
CA LEU A 312 -7.38 -24.03 14.45
C LEU A 312 -8.06 -23.26 15.58
N GLY A 313 -8.74 -22.15 15.28
CA GLY A 313 -9.44 -21.31 16.24
C GLY A 313 -8.53 -20.58 17.24
N PHE A 314 -9.11 -20.29 18.41
CA PHE A 314 -8.52 -19.44 19.44
C PHE A 314 -8.59 -20.10 20.83
N ALA A 315 -7.54 -19.91 21.64
CA ALA A 315 -7.50 -20.32 23.04
C ALA A 315 -7.37 -19.09 23.94
N GLY A 316 -8.42 -18.78 24.74
CA GLY A 316 -8.43 -17.59 25.60
C GLY A 316 -8.21 -16.27 24.82
N GLY A 317 -8.70 -16.20 23.58
CA GLY A 317 -8.50 -15.07 22.66
C GLY A 317 -7.14 -15.04 21.95
N LYS A 318 -6.27 -16.04 22.18
CA LYS A 318 -4.97 -16.15 21.51
C LYS A 318 -5.09 -17.02 20.25
N PRO A 319 -4.59 -16.56 19.08
CA PRO A 319 -4.67 -17.33 17.84
C PRO A 319 -3.75 -18.56 17.88
N ILE A 320 -4.33 -19.76 17.78
CA ILE A 320 -3.60 -21.02 17.96
C ILE A 320 -2.58 -21.23 16.83
N ALA A 321 -2.96 -20.97 15.57
CA ALA A 321 -2.05 -21.19 14.44
C ALA A 321 -0.79 -20.32 14.54
N ALA A 322 -0.93 -19.03 14.88
CA ALA A 322 0.21 -18.13 15.09
C ALA A 322 1.20 -18.65 16.15
N CYS A 323 0.67 -19.14 17.29
CA CYS A 323 1.50 -19.63 18.39
C CYS A 323 2.18 -20.96 18.05
N VAL A 324 1.48 -21.89 17.39
CA VAL A 324 2.04 -23.16 16.94
C VAL A 324 3.15 -22.92 15.90
N ILE A 325 2.88 -22.08 14.89
CA ILE A 325 3.88 -21.71 13.86
C ILE A 325 5.12 -21.12 14.54
N TYR A 326 4.94 -20.13 15.43
CA TYR A 326 6.04 -19.48 16.11
C TYR A 326 6.89 -20.46 16.94
N ARG A 327 6.26 -21.33 17.74
CA ARG A 327 6.98 -22.31 18.56
C ARG A 327 7.74 -23.33 17.70
N CYS A 328 7.18 -23.77 16.57
CA CYS A 328 7.86 -24.66 15.64
C CYS A 328 9.09 -24.00 15.02
N LEU A 329 8.96 -22.76 14.55
CA LEU A 329 10.06 -21.99 13.96
C LEU A 329 11.19 -21.73 14.97
N LEU A 330 10.86 -21.48 16.23
CA LEU A 330 11.84 -21.38 17.32
C LEU A 330 12.56 -22.70 17.57
N HIS A 331 11.80 -23.79 17.70
CA HIS A 331 12.36 -25.11 17.99
C HIS A 331 13.30 -25.59 16.89
N TRP A 332 12.94 -25.38 15.63
CA TRP A 332 13.78 -25.70 14.48
C TRP A 332 14.89 -24.68 14.20
N ARG A 333 15.01 -23.63 15.04
CA ARG A 333 15.93 -22.50 14.86
C ARG A 333 15.88 -21.88 13.46
N SER A 334 14.72 -21.91 12.81
CA SER A 334 14.56 -21.50 11.40
C SER A 334 14.95 -20.05 11.15
N PHE A 335 14.98 -19.21 12.19
CA PHE A 335 15.41 -17.81 12.10
C PHE A 335 16.92 -17.62 11.91
N GLU A 336 17.74 -18.60 12.30
CA GLU A 336 19.22 -18.55 12.28
C GLU A 336 19.81 -19.20 11.02
N VAL A 337 18.98 -19.82 10.18
CA VAL A 337 19.40 -20.62 9.02
C VAL A 337 19.48 -19.74 7.76
N GLU A 338 20.53 -19.94 6.95
CA GLU A 338 20.75 -19.18 5.70
C GLU A 338 19.84 -19.61 4.55
N ARG A 339 19.31 -20.84 4.61
CA ARG A 339 18.38 -21.42 3.63
C ARG A 339 17.33 -22.26 4.34
N THR A 340 16.05 -21.96 4.11
CA THR A 340 14.92 -22.76 4.57
C THR A 340 13.73 -22.53 3.66
N SER A 341 12.99 -23.60 3.33
CA SER A 341 11.76 -23.54 2.53
C SER A 341 10.50 -23.38 3.40
N VAL A 342 10.62 -23.49 4.73
CA VAL A 342 9.46 -23.45 5.65
C VAL A 342 8.71 -22.13 5.54
N PHE A 343 9.44 -21.01 5.46
CA PHE A 343 8.83 -19.69 5.35
C PHE A 343 8.01 -19.56 4.06
N ASP A 344 8.55 -19.97 2.91
CA ASP A 344 7.83 -19.91 1.63
C ASP A 344 6.55 -20.76 1.65
N ARG A 345 6.61 -21.95 2.25
CA ARG A 345 5.46 -22.85 2.39
C ARG A 345 4.39 -22.30 3.33
N LEU A 346 4.78 -21.67 4.44
CA LEU A 346 3.86 -20.97 5.35
C LEU A 346 3.17 -19.81 4.62
N ILE A 347 3.94 -18.99 3.90
CA ILE A 347 3.43 -17.87 3.11
C ILE A 347 2.46 -18.35 2.01
N GLN A 348 2.77 -19.44 1.31
CA GLN A 348 1.86 -20.05 0.33
C GLN A 348 0.55 -20.52 0.97
N THR A 349 0.62 -21.13 2.16
CA THR A 349 -0.56 -21.64 2.87
C THR A 349 -1.46 -20.51 3.37
N ILE A 350 -0.88 -19.44 3.91
CA ILE A 350 -1.62 -18.22 4.27
C ILE A 350 -2.21 -17.60 2.99
N GLY A 351 -1.41 -17.52 1.93
CA GLY A 351 -1.78 -16.96 0.64
C GLY A 351 -2.98 -17.64 -0.02
N SER A 352 -3.02 -18.98 -0.03
CA SER A 352 -4.16 -19.74 -0.58
C SER A 352 -5.41 -19.59 0.28
N ALA A 353 -5.26 -19.49 1.60
CA ALA A 353 -6.41 -19.32 2.50
C ALA A 353 -7.06 -17.94 2.42
N ILE A 354 -6.33 -16.92 1.94
CA ILE A 354 -6.86 -15.55 1.71
C ILE A 354 -7.18 -15.27 0.24
N GLU A 355 -7.10 -16.26 -0.64
CA GLU A 355 -7.38 -16.10 -2.08
C GLU A 355 -8.88 -15.83 -2.33
N THR A 356 -9.76 -16.42 -1.52
CA THR A 356 -11.20 -16.15 -1.51
C THR A 356 -11.51 -14.82 -0.83
N GLN A 357 -11.44 -13.73 -1.59
CA GLN A 357 -11.50 -12.35 -1.08
C GLN A 357 -12.84 -11.98 -0.42
N ASP A 358 -13.94 -12.68 -0.69
CA ASP A 358 -15.27 -12.34 -0.16
C ASP A 358 -15.57 -12.94 1.23
N ASN A 359 -14.72 -13.86 1.74
CA ASN A 359 -14.95 -14.50 3.04
C ASN A 359 -14.32 -13.69 4.19
N ASN A 360 -15.08 -12.74 4.73
CA ASN A 360 -14.61 -11.88 5.83
C ASN A 360 -14.28 -12.63 7.13
N ASP A 361 -14.90 -13.78 7.40
CA ASP A 361 -14.57 -14.58 8.58
C ASP A 361 -13.15 -15.19 8.44
N SER A 362 -12.85 -15.77 7.28
CA SER A 362 -11.49 -16.29 6.96
C SER A 362 -10.44 -15.18 6.98
N LEU A 363 -10.75 -14.03 6.36
CA LEU A 363 -9.86 -12.87 6.38
C LEU A 363 -9.60 -12.38 7.80
N SER A 364 -10.64 -12.32 8.65
CA SER A 364 -10.50 -11.89 10.04
C SER A 364 -9.67 -12.87 10.87
N TYR A 365 -9.88 -14.17 10.68
CA TYR A 365 -9.05 -15.22 11.29
C TYR A 365 -7.57 -15.07 10.92
N TRP A 366 -7.26 -14.91 9.63
CA TRP A 366 -5.88 -14.74 9.17
C TRP A 366 -5.28 -13.39 9.53
N LEU A 367 -6.08 -12.33 9.66
CA LEU A 367 -5.62 -11.04 10.17
C LEU A 367 -5.12 -11.17 11.61
N SER A 368 -5.88 -11.83 12.48
CA SER A 368 -5.49 -12.08 13.87
C SER A 368 -4.24 -12.95 13.99
N ASN A 369 -4.20 -14.05 13.23
CA ASN A 369 -3.06 -14.97 13.23
C ASN A 369 -1.79 -14.28 12.70
N SER A 370 -1.88 -13.59 11.56
CA SER A 370 -0.73 -12.93 10.94
C SER A 370 -0.20 -11.78 11.79
N THR A 371 -1.10 -10.99 12.39
CA THR A 371 -0.72 -9.88 13.28
C THR A 371 -0.03 -10.41 14.54
N SER A 372 -0.57 -11.46 15.15
CA SER A 372 0.02 -12.08 16.35
C SER A 372 1.38 -12.70 16.06
N LEU A 373 1.51 -13.42 14.93
CA LEU A 373 2.78 -13.98 14.50
C LEU A 373 3.82 -12.89 14.23
N LEU A 374 3.43 -11.80 13.56
CA LEU A 374 4.30 -10.65 13.28
C LEU A 374 4.84 -10.03 14.58
N LEU A 375 3.99 -9.89 15.61
CA LEU A 375 4.41 -9.37 16.91
C LEU A 375 5.40 -10.29 17.64
N LEU A 376 5.16 -11.60 17.59
CA LEU A 376 6.08 -12.59 18.15
C LEU A 376 7.44 -12.53 17.45
N LEU A 377 7.47 -12.39 16.12
CA LEU A 377 8.70 -12.22 15.35
C LEU A 377 9.41 -10.91 15.70
N GLN A 378 8.69 -9.80 15.81
CA GLN A 378 9.27 -8.49 16.13
C GLN A 378 9.98 -8.48 17.50
N ARG A 379 9.45 -9.22 18.48
CA ARG A 379 10.07 -9.38 19.81
C ARG A 379 11.29 -10.30 19.79
N THR A 380 11.34 -11.24 18.85
CA THR A 380 12.38 -12.29 18.80
C THR A 380 13.59 -11.90 17.96
N LEU A 381 13.37 -11.24 16.83
CA LEU A 381 14.44 -10.93 15.88
C LEU A 381 15.17 -9.64 16.29
N LYS A 382 16.50 -9.71 16.51
CA LYS A 382 17.31 -8.49 16.71
C LYS A 382 17.18 -7.61 15.47
N ALA A 383 16.83 -6.34 15.68
CA ALA A 383 17.11 -5.32 14.67
C ALA A 383 18.64 -5.28 14.49
N GLY A 384 19.15 -5.90 13.43
CA GLY A 384 20.57 -5.76 13.06
C GLY A 384 20.94 -4.27 13.09
N GLY A 385 22.07 -3.94 13.71
CA GLY A 385 22.47 -2.60 14.17
C GLY A 385 22.60 -1.51 13.08
N ALA A 386 21.50 -1.19 12.42
CA ALA A 386 21.35 -0.16 11.40
C ALA A 386 20.11 0.72 11.60
N ALA A 387 19.26 0.44 12.61
CA ALA A 387 18.04 1.20 12.90
C ALA A 387 18.18 2.15 14.12
N SER A 388 19.37 2.71 14.34
CA SER A 388 19.57 3.83 15.29
C SER A 388 20.38 4.96 14.65
N ILE A 389 19.97 5.43 13.47
CA ILE A 389 20.40 6.74 12.95
C ILE A 389 19.17 7.48 12.41
N THR A 390 18.34 7.97 13.32
CA THR A 390 17.67 9.26 13.14
C THR A 390 18.24 10.22 14.19
N PRO A 391 18.63 11.44 13.80
CA PRO A 391 19.23 12.39 14.72
C PRO A 391 18.14 12.92 15.65
N TYR A 392 18.06 12.37 16.86
CA TYR A 392 17.34 13.01 17.95
C TYR A 392 18.01 14.37 18.22
N ARG A 393 17.39 15.44 17.70
CA ARG A 393 17.53 16.79 18.25
C ARG A 393 17.12 16.72 19.71
N ARG A 394 18.08 16.61 20.62
CA ARG A 394 17.86 16.94 22.04
C ARG A 394 17.57 18.43 22.12
N ARG A 395 16.29 18.78 22.25
CA ARG A 395 15.90 19.93 23.08
C ARG A 395 15.72 19.39 24.49
N THR A 396 16.75 19.53 25.31
CA THR A 396 16.62 19.47 26.77
C THR A 396 16.88 20.87 27.29
N SER A 397 15.82 21.47 27.80
CA SER A 397 15.83 22.69 28.60
C SER A 397 16.85 22.55 29.74
N SER A 398 17.75 23.52 29.83
CA SER A 398 18.74 23.64 30.90
C SER A 398 18.21 24.58 31.99
N ALA A 399 18.06 24.06 33.21
CA ALA A 399 18.12 24.85 34.43
C ALA A 399 19.09 24.15 35.39
N SER A 400 20.19 24.86 35.73
CA SER A 400 20.95 24.82 37.01
C SER A 400 21.47 23.47 37.57
N LEU A 401 22.60 23.32 38.25
CA LEU A 401 23.62 24.19 38.84
C LEU A 401 24.78 23.23 39.29
N PHE A 402 26.02 23.70 39.18
CA PHE A 402 27.27 23.27 39.86
C PHE A 402 27.26 22.10 40.88
N GLY A 403 28.26 21.20 40.79
CA GLY A 403 28.76 20.48 41.99
C GLY A 403 29.57 19.17 41.83
N ARG A 404 30.90 19.30 41.76
CA ARG A 404 31.98 18.50 42.43
C ARG A 404 32.05 16.94 42.39
N MET A 405 33.18 16.47 41.85
CA MET A 405 34.21 15.55 42.41
C MET A 405 33.87 14.11 42.92
N SER A 406 34.56 13.13 42.30
CA SER A 406 35.57 12.22 42.92
C SER A 406 35.33 10.68 42.88
N GLN A 407 36.37 9.99 42.39
CA GLN A 407 36.88 8.61 42.63
C GLN A 407 35.99 7.39 42.29
N GLY A 408 36.43 6.45 41.43
CA GLY A 408 37.33 5.32 41.72
C GLY A 408 36.47 4.03 41.67
N LEU A 409 36.79 2.84 41.15
CA LEU A 409 38.01 2.10 40.87
C LEU A 409 37.74 1.02 39.79
N ARG A 410 38.70 0.86 38.88
CA ARG A 410 39.30 -0.38 38.32
C ARG A 410 38.50 -1.72 38.32
N GLY A 411 38.38 -2.31 37.13
CA GLY A 411 38.20 -3.75 36.91
C GLY A 411 38.28 -4.12 35.42
N SER A 412 39.40 -4.69 34.98
CA SER A 412 39.69 -5.13 33.61
C SER A 412 39.11 -6.53 33.33
N PRO A 413 38.62 -6.84 32.11
CA PRO A 413 38.31 -8.21 31.72
C PRO A 413 39.50 -8.87 30.99
N GLN A 414 39.93 -10.02 31.49
CA GLN A 414 40.60 -11.11 30.77
C GLN A 414 39.76 -12.35 31.12
N SER A 415 39.58 -13.41 30.35
CA SER A 415 39.99 -13.88 29.04
C SER A 415 39.06 -15.08 28.74
N ALA A 416 39.00 -15.51 27.48
CA ALA A 416 38.21 -16.61 26.96
C ALA A 416 38.29 -17.93 27.75
N GLY A 417 37.16 -18.64 27.82
CA GLY A 417 37.04 -20.03 28.24
C GLY A 417 35.87 -20.70 27.52
N ILE A 418 36.20 -21.64 26.65
CA ILE A 418 35.27 -22.58 26.00
C ILE A 418 34.79 -23.57 27.07
N SER A 419 33.50 -23.85 27.15
CA SER A 419 32.97 -25.04 27.83
C SER A 419 31.65 -25.48 27.18
N PHE A 420 31.70 -26.67 26.60
CA PHE A 420 30.57 -27.44 26.14
C PHE A 420 30.08 -28.37 27.26
N LEU A 421 28.76 -28.60 27.25
CA LEU A 421 27.99 -29.70 27.87
C LEU A 421 27.47 -29.58 29.31
N ASN A 422 26.14 -29.78 29.37
CA ASN A 422 25.23 -30.17 30.45
C ASN A 422 24.84 -29.17 31.54
N GLY A 423 23.56 -28.78 31.46
CA GLY A 423 22.63 -29.13 32.53
C GLY A 423 22.52 -28.17 33.71
N ARG A 424 22.04 -26.95 33.44
CA ARG A 424 21.20 -26.11 34.34
C ARG A 424 21.24 -24.70 33.80
N MET A 425 20.07 -24.05 33.70
CA MET A 425 19.81 -22.60 33.78
C MET A 425 18.48 -22.33 33.07
N VAL A 426 17.36 -22.47 33.79
CA VAL A 426 16.15 -21.72 33.49
C VAL A 426 15.86 -20.92 34.74
N ALA A 427 16.32 -19.67 34.72
CA ALA A 427 16.04 -18.68 35.73
C ALA A 427 15.50 -17.46 35.01
N GLY A 428 14.31 -17.00 35.42
CA GLY A 428 13.84 -15.64 35.19
C GLY A 428 13.33 -15.33 33.79
N LEU A 429 12.02 -15.43 33.64
CA LEU A 429 11.20 -14.84 32.58
C LEU A 429 11.46 -13.33 32.44
N HIS A 430 12.46 -12.90 31.65
CA HIS A 430 12.56 -11.49 31.20
C HIS A 430 13.46 -11.18 29.99
N ASP A 431 13.98 -12.17 29.26
CA ASP A 431 14.68 -11.93 27.99
C ASP A 431 14.35 -13.07 27.02
N LEU A 432 13.39 -12.86 26.10
CA LEU A 432 13.36 -13.68 24.88
C LEU A 432 14.71 -13.44 24.21
N ARG A 433 15.58 -14.45 24.26
CA ARG A 433 16.94 -14.43 23.73
C ARG A 433 16.89 -13.92 22.30
N GLN A 434 17.17 -12.62 22.11
CA GLN A 434 16.97 -12.01 20.81
C GLN A 434 17.90 -12.72 19.80
N VAL A 435 17.30 -13.25 18.75
CA VAL A 435 17.94 -14.09 17.74
C VAL A 435 18.53 -13.21 16.64
N GLU A 436 19.76 -13.51 16.20
CA GLU A 436 20.35 -12.88 15.02
C GLU A 436 19.69 -13.46 13.76
N ALA A 437 18.67 -12.76 13.27
CA ALA A 437 17.87 -13.19 12.14
C ALA A 437 18.69 -13.19 10.84
N LYS A 438 18.68 -14.31 10.11
CA LYS A 438 19.20 -14.38 8.74
C LYS A 438 18.19 -13.81 7.72
N TYR A 439 18.66 -13.60 6.49
CA TYR A 439 17.86 -13.01 5.42
C TYR A 439 16.48 -13.67 5.20
N PRO A 440 16.33 -15.02 5.17
CA PRO A 440 15.02 -15.64 5.00
C PRO A 440 13.99 -15.26 6.08
N ALA A 441 14.44 -15.09 7.33
CA ALA A 441 13.57 -14.69 8.44
C ALA A 441 13.13 -13.22 8.34
N LEU A 442 14.02 -12.34 7.85
CA LEU A 442 13.69 -10.93 7.61
C LEU A 442 12.71 -10.79 6.45
N LEU A 443 12.90 -11.58 5.38
CA LEU A 443 11.97 -11.64 4.25
C LEU A 443 10.59 -12.16 4.69
N PHE A 444 10.56 -13.24 5.48
CA PHE A 444 9.33 -13.77 6.05
C PHE A 444 8.57 -12.73 6.88
N LYS A 445 9.27 -11.97 7.74
CA LYS A 445 8.68 -10.87 8.49
C LYS A 445 8.09 -9.80 7.56
N GLN A 446 8.80 -9.41 6.51
CA GLN A 446 8.33 -8.43 5.53
C GLN A 446 7.08 -8.92 4.77
N GLN A 447 7.07 -10.19 4.36
CA GLN A 447 5.91 -10.80 3.69
C GLN A 447 4.71 -10.89 4.63
N LEU A 448 4.92 -11.21 5.91
CA LEU A 448 3.84 -11.18 6.92
C LEU A 448 3.28 -9.77 7.12
N THR A 449 4.12 -8.75 7.16
CA THR A 449 3.65 -7.35 7.19
C THR A 449 2.76 -7.06 5.97
N ALA A 450 3.22 -7.40 4.77
CA ALA A 450 2.45 -7.20 3.55
C ALA A 450 1.13 -7.98 3.57
N PHE A 451 1.08 -9.18 4.17
CA PHE A 451 -0.18 -9.90 4.35
C PHE A 451 -1.13 -9.21 5.31
N VAL A 452 -0.65 -8.71 6.45
CA VAL A 452 -1.49 -7.94 7.39
C VAL A 452 -2.10 -6.73 6.68
N GLU A 453 -1.30 -5.97 5.93
CA GLU A 453 -1.75 -4.82 5.16
C GLU A 453 -2.76 -5.21 4.06
N LYS A 454 -2.48 -6.30 3.33
CA LYS A 454 -3.35 -6.82 2.26
C LYS A 454 -4.70 -7.28 2.81
N ILE A 455 -4.71 -8.09 3.87
CA ILE A 455 -5.93 -8.62 4.50
C ILE A 455 -6.75 -7.47 5.09
N TYR A 456 -6.10 -6.52 5.76
CA TYR A 456 -6.75 -5.30 6.25
C TYR A 456 -7.41 -4.52 5.11
N GLY A 457 -6.70 -4.32 4.00
CA GLY A 457 -7.21 -3.65 2.81
C GLY A 457 -8.43 -4.37 2.23
N MET A 458 -8.37 -5.70 2.10
CA MET A 458 -9.50 -6.52 1.62
C MET A 458 -10.75 -6.37 2.48
N ILE A 459 -10.63 -6.49 3.82
CA ILE A 459 -11.77 -6.33 4.74
C ILE A 459 -12.39 -4.93 4.60
N ARG A 460 -11.56 -3.89 4.56
CA ARG A 460 -12.01 -2.51 4.37
C ARG A 460 -12.73 -2.35 3.03
N ASP A 461 -12.15 -2.85 1.95
CA ASP A 461 -12.67 -2.65 0.60
C ASP A 461 -13.97 -3.46 0.37
N ASN A 462 -14.09 -4.64 0.98
CA ASN A 462 -15.34 -5.40 1.03
C ASN A 462 -16.46 -4.62 1.72
N LEU A 463 -16.16 -3.99 2.86
CA LEU A 463 -17.13 -3.17 3.58
C LEU A 463 -17.51 -1.91 2.78
N LYS A 464 -16.55 -1.25 2.13
CA LYS A 464 -16.84 -0.14 1.19
C LYS A 464 -17.75 -0.60 0.07
N LYS A 465 -17.48 -1.75 -0.55
CA LYS A 465 -18.26 -2.33 -1.65
C LYS A 465 -19.70 -2.63 -1.23
N GLU A 466 -19.91 -3.16 -0.01
CA GLU A 466 -21.24 -3.46 0.52
C GLU A 466 -22.05 -2.19 0.84
N ILE A 467 -21.42 -1.18 1.44
CA ILE A 467 -22.08 0.06 1.86
C ILE A 467 -22.30 1.03 0.69
N SER A 468 -21.44 1.05 -0.32
CA SER A 468 -21.50 1.98 -1.46
C SER A 468 -22.87 2.07 -2.15
N PRO A 469 -23.54 0.96 -2.55
CA PRO A 469 -24.87 1.06 -3.16
C PRO A 469 -25.92 1.62 -2.19
N LEU A 470 -25.85 1.29 -0.89
CA LEU A 470 -26.75 1.82 0.13
C LEU A 470 -26.56 3.33 0.34
N LEU A 471 -25.30 3.80 0.35
CA LEU A 471 -24.99 5.24 0.36
C LEU A 471 -25.53 5.93 -0.89
N GLY A 472 -25.41 5.29 -2.05
CA GLY A 472 -26.00 5.78 -3.30
C GLY A 472 -27.51 6.00 -3.19
N LEU A 473 -28.22 5.08 -2.55
CA LEU A 473 -29.66 5.23 -2.26
C LEU A 473 -29.93 6.36 -1.27
N CYS A 474 -29.15 6.48 -0.19
CA CYS A 474 -29.25 7.59 0.75
C CYS A 474 -29.07 8.95 0.06
N ILE A 475 -28.12 9.08 -0.86
CA ILE A 475 -27.89 10.34 -1.59
C ILE A 475 -29.07 10.68 -2.52
N GLN A 476 -29.80 9.69 -3.02
CA GLN A 476 -30.94 9.88 -3.94
C GLN A 476 -32.30 10.03 -3.24
N ALA A 477 -32.39 9.65 -1.97
CA ALA A 477 -33.59 9.53 -1.16
C ALA A 477 -34.54 10.77 -1.10
N PRO A 478 -34.09 12.05 -1.11
CA PRO A 478 -34.99 13.20 -0.87
C PRO A 478 -35.93 13.59 -2.01
N ARG A 479 -36.16 12.74 -3.02
CA ARG A 479 -36.93 13.12 -4.23
C ARG A 479 -38.45 13.26 -4.03
N THR A 480 -38.98 13.17 -2.81
CA THR A 480 -40.42 13.28 -2.53
C THR A 480 -40.88 14.73 -2.36
N SER A 481 -40.72 15.59 -3.37
CA SER A 481 -41.26 16.95 -3.31
C SER A 481 -41.63 17.54 -4.67
N ARG A 482 -42.27 16.76 -5.55
CA ARG A 482 -42.95 17.32 -6.73
C ARG A 482 -44.37 16.82 -7.05
N ALA A 483 -44.95 15.90 -6.29
CA ALA A 483 -46.26 15.33 -6.64
C ALA A 483 -47.43 15.65 -5.69
N SER A 484 -47.27 16.52 -4.69
CA SER A 484 -48.34 16.75 -3.68
C SER A 484 -48.56 18.23 -3.36
N LEU A 485 -48.85 19.03 -4.38
CA LEU A 485 -49.52 20.32 -4.24
C LEU A 485 -51.06 20.14 -4.27
N VAL A 486 -51.56 19.11 -3.58
CA VAL A 486 -53.00 18.96 -3.31
C VAL A 486 -53.19 18.83 -1.81
N LYS A 487 -53.92 19.81 -1.28
CA LYS A 487 -54.33 19.97 0.11
C LYS A 487 -54.99 18.70 0.68
N SER A 488 -54.70 18.46 1.95
CA SER A 488 -55.53 17.76 2.94
C SER A 488 -55.41 16.23 3.01
N SER A 489 -55.01 15.77 4.21
CA SER A 489 -55.04 14.39 4.72
C SER A 489 -53.92 13.45 4.26
N ARG A 490 -52.84 13.32 5.07
CA ARG A 490 -51.92 12.15 5.12
C ARG A 490 -50.74 12.31 6.13
N SER A 491 -51.01 12.47 7.43
CA SER A 491 -49.93 12.37 8.45
C SER A 491 -49.34 10.96 8.54
N GLN A 492 -50.15 9.91 8.32
CA GLN A 492 -49.72 8.51 8.36
C GLN A 492 -48.82 8.11 7.17
N ALA A 493 -49.11 8.60 5.95
CA ALA A 493 -48.34 8.23 4.76
C ALA A 493 -46.96 8.90 4.72
N ASN A 494 -46.83 10.11 5.28
CA ASN A 494 -45.53 10.76 5.45
C ASN A 494 -44.65 10.01 6.47
N ALA A 495 -45.22 9.47 7.55
CA ALA A 495 -44.47 8.67 8.53
C ALA A 495 -43.92 7.37 7.90
N VAL A 496 -44.73 6.68 7.09
CA VAL A 496 -44.31 5.44 6.40
C VAL A 496 -43.24 5.71 5.33
N ALA A 497 -43.38 6.79 4.55
CA ALA A 497 -42.36 7.20 3.59
C ALA A 497 -41.04 7.58 4.28
N GLN A 498 -41.11 8.32 5.39
CA GLN A 498 -39.93 8.71 6.17
C GLN A 498 -39.26 7.52 6.85
N GLN A 499 -40.04 6.51 7.28
CA GLN A 499 -39.54 5.23 7.79
C GLN A 499 -38.80 4.42 6.71
N ALA A 500 -39.31 4.43 5.47
CA ALA A 500 -38.66 3.76 4.34
C ALA A 500 -37.32 4.41 3.96
N LEU A 501 -37.22 5.74 4.06
CA LEU A 501 -35.96 6.46 3.78
C LEU A 501 -34.90 6.15 4.86
N ILE A 502 -35.28 6.05 6.13
CA ILE A 502 -34.37 5.69 7.23
C ILE A 502 -33.87 4.23 7.11
N ALA A 503 -34.62 3.34 6.45
CA ALA A 503 -34.25 1.94 6.30
C ALA A 503 -32.90 1.74 5.57
N HIS A 504 -32.52 2.64 4.66
CA HIS A 504 -31.22 2.60 4.00
C HIS A 504 -30.07 2.85 4.98
N TRP A 505 -30.21 3.85 5.86
CA TRP A 505 -29.24 4.12 6.94
C TRP A 505 -29.14 2.96 7.92
N GLN A 506 -30.29 2.38 8.31
CA GLN A 506 -30.31 1.20 9.18
C GLN A 506 -29.63 -0.01 8.53
N SER A 507 -29.73 -0.15 7.22
CA SER A 507 -29.01 -1.21 6.48
C SER A 507 -27.51 -1.00 6.53
N ILE A 508 -27.03 0.25 6.38
CA ILE A 508 -25.60 0.59 6.54
C ILE A 508 -25.13 0.26 7.96
N VAL A 509 -25.87 0.69 8.98
CA VAL A 509 -25.57 0.38 10.39
C VAL A 509 -25.53 -1.14 10.64
N LYS A 510 -26.44 -1.89 10.03
CA LYS A 510 -26.45 -3.35 10.10
C LYS A 510 -25.18 -3.97 9.51
N SER A 511 -24.73 -3.51 8.34
CA SER A 511 -23.47 -3.94 7.73
C SER A 511 -22.26 -3.63 8.63
N LEU A 512 -22.18 -2.41 9.18
CA LEU A 512 -21.12 -2.04 10.13
C LEU A 512 -21.10 -2.96 11.36
N ASN A 513 -22.28 -3.25 11.92
CA ASN A 513 -22.41 -4.13 13.08
C ASN A 513 -22.03 -5.59 12.76
N ASN A 514 -22.35 -6.08 11.57
CA ASN A 514 -21.96 -7.43 11.14
C ASN A 514 -20.44 -7.56 11.04
N TYR A 515 -19.75 -6.59 10.44
CA TYR A 515 -18.29 -6.59 10.37
C TYR A 515 -17.66 -6.48 11.76
N LEU A 516 -18.19 -5.63 12.63
CA LEU A 516 -17.71 -5.54 14.01
C LEU A 516 -17.85 -6.89 14.74
N LYS A 517 -18.98 -7.58 14.57
CA LYS A 517 -19.19 -8.92 15.16
C LYS A 517 -18.20 -9.95 14.62
N THR A 518 -18.01 -10.02 13.30
CA THR A 518 -17.04 -10.93 12.66
C THR A 518 -15.61 -10.66 13.13
N LEU A 519 -15.19 -9.39 13.18
CA LEU A 519 -13.85 -9.01 13.65
C LEU A 519 -13.64 -9.34 15.14
N ARG A 520 -14.66 -9.13 15.97
CA ARG A 520 -14.62 -9.48 17.40
C ARG A 520 -14.62 -10.99 17.64
N ALA A 521 -15.43 -11.74 16.92
CA ALA A 521 -15.48 -13.20 17.03
C ALA A 521 -14.13 -13.86 16.69
N ASN A 522 -13.37 -13.23 15.78
CA ASN A 522 -12.03 -13.65 15.39
C ASN A 522 -10.90 -12.97 16.18
N TYR A 523 -11.21 -12.29 17.30
CA TYR A 523 -10.22 -11.64 18.16
C TYR A 523 -9.25 -10.69 17.43
N VAL A 524 -9.74 -10.01 16.39
CA VAL A 524 -8.93 -9.03 15.66
C VAL A 524 -8.54 -7.91 16.63
N PRO A 525 -7.25 -7.50 16.67
CA PRO A 525 -6.79 -6.48 17.60
C PRO A 525 -7.63 -5.20 17.51
N PRO A 526 -8.15 -4.67 18.64
CA PRO A 526 -9.04 -3.49 18.62
C PRO A 526 -8.42 -2.27 17.92
N PHE A 527 -7.09 -2.14 17.96
CA PHE A 527 -6.37 -1.13 17.20
C PHE A 527 -6.65 -1.20 15.69
N LEU A 528 -6.58 -2.39 15.09
CA LEU A 528 -6.85 -2.58 13.66
C LEU A 528 -8.33 -2.38 13.35
N VAL A 529 -9.22 -2.87 14.21
CA VAL A 529 -10.67 -2.68 14.08
C VAL A 529 -11.03 -1.18 14.04
N ARG A 530 -10.46 -0.37 14.96
CA ARG A 530 -10.61 1.09 14.94
C ARG A 530 -10.19 1.69 13.62
N LYS A 531 -9.03 1.30 13.09
CA LYS A 531 -8.51 1.82 11.83
C LYS A 531 -9.43 1.49 10.65
N VAL A 532 -10.00 0.29 10.60
CA VAL A 532 -11.01 -0.07 9.58
C VAL A 532 -12.18 0.92 9.64
N PHE A 533 -12.81 1.09 10.81
CA PHE A 533 -13.98 1.95 10.92
C PHE A 533 -13.67 3.45 10.73
N THR A 534 -12.48 3.93 11.13
CA THR A 534 -12.03 5.28 10.80
C THR A 534 -12.01 5.50 9.28
N GLN A 535 -11.44 4.57 8.51
CA GLN A 535 -11.42 4.71 7.04
C GLN A 535 -12.81 4.57 6.40
N ILE A 536 -13.69 3.73 6.95
CA ILE A 536 -15.07 3.62 6.46
C ILE A 536 -15.86 4.90 6.73
N PHE A 537 -15.71 5.52 7.90
CA PHE A 537 -16.38 6.78 8.22
C PHE A 537 -15.84 7.94 7.38
N SER A 538 -14.53 7.96 7.13
CA SER A 538 -13.92 8.90 6.17
C SER A 538 -14.47 8.70 4.76
N PHE A 539 -14.61 7.46 4.29
CA PHE A 539 -15.26 7.15 3.01
C PHE A 539 -16.72 7.63 2.94
N ILE A 540 -17.52 7.39 3.99
CA ILE A 540 -18.90 7.91 4.09
C ILE A 540 -18.90 9.43 4.01
N ASN A 541 -17.99 10.11 4.74
CA ASN A 541 -17.84 11.56 4.71
C ASN A 541 -17.57 12.06 3.29
N VAL A 542 -16.58 11.47 2.60
CA VAL A 542 -16.20 11.82 1.23
C VAL A 542 -17.39 11.65 0.27
N GLN A 543 -18.06 10.50 0.31
CA GLN A 543 -19.19 10.22 -0.60
C GLN A 543 -20.36 11.20 -0.43
N LEU A 544 -20.78 11.42 0.82
CA LEU A 544 -21.90 12.32 1.10
C LEU A 544 -21.55 13.79 0.83
N PHE A 545 -20.38 14.23 1.27
CA PHE A 545 -19.96 15.62 1.14
C PHE A 545 -19.68 16.00 -0.31
N ASN A 546 -18.98 15.15 -1.09
CA ASN A 546 -18.76 15.40 -2.50
C ASN A 546 -20.09 15.41 -3.28
N SER A 547 -21.03 14.52 -2.94
CA SER A 547 -22.37 14.54 -3.54
C SER A 547 -23.11 15.85 -3.27
N LEU A 548 -23.02 16.37 -2.05
CA LEU A 548 -23.60 17.65 -1.66
C LEU A 548 -22.96 18.82 -2.43
N LEU A 549 -21.64 18.79 -2.66
CA LEU A 549 -20.92 19.82 -3.42
C LEU A 549 -21.12 19.77 -4.94
N LEU A 550 -21.58 18.65 -5.48
CA LEU A 550 -21.74 18.43 -6.93
C LEU A 550 -23.20 18.47 -7.40
N ARG A 551 -24.17 18.27 -6.50
CA ARG A 551 -25.58 18.07 -6.86
C ARG A 551 -26.48 19.06 -6.15
N ARG A 552 -27.18 19.90 -6.91
CA ARG A 552 -28.08 20.94 -6.37
C ARG A 552 -29.22 20.34 -5.54
N GLU A 553 -29.74 19.19 -5.95
CA GLU A 553 -30.81 18.48 -5.24
C GLU A 553 -30.39 17.98 -3.84
N CYS A 554 -29.10 17.87 -3.56
CA CYS A 554 -28.59 17.50 -2.24
C CYS A 554 -28.49 18.73 -1.30
N CYS A 555 -28.59 19.95 -1.81
CA CYS A 555 -28.53 21.19 -1.04
C CYS A 555 -29.92 21.71 -0.70
N SER A 556 -30.76 20.91 -0.03
CA SER A 556 -32.09 21.34 0.46
C SER A 556 -32.22 21.22 1.97
N PHE A 557 -33.22 21.90 2.54
CA PHE A 557 -33.53 21.78 3.96
C PHE A 557 -33.97 20.35 4.31
N SER A 558 -34.88 19.76 3.52
CA SER A 558 -35.36 18.40 3.75
C SER A 558 -34.25 17.35 3.65
N ASN A 559 -33.34 17.47 2.67
CA ASN A 559 -32.19 16.58 2.56
C ASN A 559 -31.24 16.77 3.75
N GLY A 560 -31.04 18.01 4.18
CA GLY A 560 -30.31 18.31 5.40
C GLY A 560 -30.88 17.57 6.61
N GLU A 561 -32.20 17.65 6.84
CA GLU A 561 -32.85 16.91 7.93
C GLU A 561 -32.67 15.39 7.78
N TYR A 562 -32.84 14.87 6.56
CA TYR A 562 -32.70 13.44 6.27
C TYR A 562 -31.28 12.92 6.54
N VAL A 563 -30.26 13.57 6.00
CA VAL A 563 -28.86 13.18 6.23
C VAL A 563 -28.49 13.37 7.70
N LYS A 564 -28.99 14.42 8.36
CA LYS A 564 -28.76 14.64 9.80
C LYS A 564 -29.31 13.49 10.65
N ALA A 565 -30.50 12.99 10.33
CA ALA A 565 -31.08 11.83 10.99
C ALA A 565 -30.25 10.56 10.74
N GLY A 566 -29.79 10.34 9.51
CA GLY A 566 -28.88 9.23 9.18
C GLY A 566 -27.54 9.29 9.91
N LEU A 567 -26.95 10.48 10.04
CA LEU A 567 -25.73 10.69 10.81
C LEU A 567 -25.94 10.41 12.31
N ALA A 568 -27.13 10.67 12.85
CA ALA A 568 -27.46 10.33 14.24
C ALA A 568 -27.55 8.81 14.47
N GLU A 569 -28.00 8.04 13.48
CA GLU A 569 -27.95 6.56 13.53
C GLU A 569 -26.49 6.05 13.55
N LEU A 570 -25.59 6.67 12.77
CA LEU A 570 -24.16 6.36 12.80
C LEU A 570 -23.50 6.76 14.13
N GLU A 571 -23.86 7.92 14.69
CA GLU A 571 -23.39 8.38 16.01
C GLU A 571 -23.80 7.39 17.11
N ARG A 572 -25.06 6.95 17.08
CA ARG A 572 -25.58 5.95 18.01
C ARG A 572 -24.85 4.62 17.88
N TRP A 573 -24.61 4.16 16.65
CA TRP A 573 -23.82 2.95 16.43
C TRP A 573 -22.41 3.09 17.00
N CYS A 574 -21.76 4.25 16.89
CA CYS A 574 -20.44 4.47 17.49
C CYS A 574 -20.46 4.31 19.01
N PHE A 575 -21.50 4.83 19.67
CA PHE A 575 -21.69 4.65 21.12
C PHE A 575 -21.88 3.18 21.49
N ASP A 576 -22.75 2.47 20.78
CA ASP A 576 -23.06 1.05 21.03
C ASP A 576 -21.85 0.13 20.76
N ALA A 577 -21.03 0.46 19.76
CA ALA A 577 -19.81 -0.26 19.42
C ALA A 577 -18.64 0.02 20.38
N THR A 578 -18.78 0.97 21.30
CA THR A 578 -17.80 1.43 22.30
C THR A 578 -16.55 2.11 21.74
N GLU A 579 -15.89 2.93 22.57
CA GLU A 579 -14.67 3.66 22.21
C GLU A 579 -13.49 2.73 21.87
N GLU A 580 -13.48 1.51 22.42
CA GLU A 580 -12.45 0.51 22.17
C GLU A 580 -12.33 0.15 20.68
N TYR A 581 -13.46 0.02 19.98
CA TYR A 581 -13.50 -0.43 18.59
C TYR A 581 -13.76 0.69 17.57
N THR A 582 -14.29 1.83 18.01
CA THR A 582 -14.61 2.96 17.11
C THR A 582 -13.57 4.07 17.17
N GLY A 583 -12.96 4.31 18.33
CA GLY A 583 -11.98 5.37 18.52
C GLY A 583 -12.46 6.72 17.98
N SER A 584 -11.67 7.32 17.08
CA SER A 584 -11.96 8.62 16.48
C SER A 584 -12.82 8.57 15.21
N ALA A 585 -13.46 7.43 14.88
CA ALA A 585 -14.21 7.28 13.63
C ALA A 585 -15.31 8.35 13.44
N TRP A 586 -15.97 8.76 14.52
CA TRP A 586 -17.00 9.82 14.47
C TRP A 586 -16.49 11.18 14.00
N GLU A 587 -15.22 11.50 14.29
CA GLU A 587 -14.60 12.77 13.91
C GLU A 587 -14.29 12.84 12.41
N GLU A 588 -14.22 11.71 11.72
CA GLU A 588 -14.03 11.66 10.27
C GLU A 588 -15.23 12.22 9.49
N LEU A 589 -16.43 12.21 10.08
CA LEU A 589 -17.66 12.74 9.49
C LEU A 589 -17.80 14.27 9.62
N LYS A 590 -16.76 14.97 10.08
CA LYS A 590 -16.82 16.42 10.38
C LYS A 590 -17.29 17.31 9.22
N HIS A 591 -16.90 17.01 7.97
CA HIS A 591 -17.28 17.85 6.82
C HIS A 591 -18.76 17.76 6.53
N ILE A 592 -19.29 16.53 6.39
CA ILE A 592 -20.72 16.34 6.15
C ILE A 592 -21.57 16.79 7.34
N ARG A 593 -21.11 16.58 8.58
CA ARG A 593 -21.80 17.05 9.80
C ARG A 593 -21.95 18.56 9.83
N GLN A 594 -20.89 19.31 9.56
CA GLN A 594 -20.93 20.78 9.51
C GLN A 594 -21.78 21.27 8.34
N ALA A 595 -21.62 20.70 7.14
CA ALA A 595 -22.39 21.07 5.96
C ALA A 595 -23.91 20.89 6.18
N VAL A 596 -24.32 19.73 6.67
CA VAL A 596 -25.72 19.42 6.94
C VAL A 596 -26.25 20.22 8.14
N GLY A 597 -25.43 20.40 9.18
CA GLY A 597 -25.74 21.28 10.29
C GLY A 597 -26.07 22.70 9.82
N PHE A 598 -25.28 23.24 8.88
CA PHE A 598 -25.51 24.52 8.24
C PHE A 598 -26.78 24.54 7.38
N LEU A 599 -27.04 23.51 6.58
CA LEU A 599 -28.24 23.41 5.73
C LEU A 599 -29.55 23.50 6.52
N VAL A 600 -29.59 22.96 7.75
CA VAL A 600 -30.80 22.89 8.59
C VAL A 600 -31.01 24.17 9.44
N ILE A 601 -30.14 25.18 9.33
CA ILE A 601 -30.34 26.46 10.03
C ILE A 601 -31.47 27.26 9.37
N HIS A 602 -32.49 27.68 10.12
CA HIS A 602 -33.59 28.49 9.56
C HIS A 602 -33.20 29.94 9.23
N GLN A 603 -32.37 30.57 10.06
CA GLN A 603 -32.03 32.00 9.96
C GLN A 603 -30.67 32.24 9.28
N LYS A 604 -30.35 31.50 8.21
CA LYS A 604 -29.09 31.68 7.43
C LYS A 604 -28.85 33.12 6.95
N PRO A 605 -29.87 33.89 6.49
CA PRO A 605 -29.65 35.27 6.04
C PRO A 605 -29.11 36.21 7.12
N LYS A 606 -29.33 35.90 8.40
CA LYS A 606 -28.88 36.72 9.54
C LYS A 606 -27.45 36.37 9.99
N LYS A 607 -26.85 35.33 9.43
CA LYS A 607 -25.51 34.87 9.81
C LYS A 607 -24.45 35.66 9.05
N THR A 608 -23.47 36.17 9.79
CA THR A 608 -22.31 36.84 9.20
C THR A 608 -21.30 35.82 8.67
N LEU A 609 -20.42 36.23 7.74
CA LEU A 609 -19.37 35.35 7.22
C LEU A 609 -18.46 34.82 8.34
N LYS A 610 -18.14 35.66 9.35
CA LYS A 610 -17.32 35.25 10.49
C LYS A 610 -18.00 34.18 11.34
N GLU A 611 -19.29 34.32 11.64
CA GLU A 611 -20.06 33.29 12.36
C GLU A 611 -20.10 31.97 11.57
N ILE A 612 -20.26 32.04 10.24
CA ILE A 612 -20.30 30.85 9.39
C ILE A 612 -18.94 30.13 9.41
N THR A 613 -17.84 30.86 9.19
CA THR A 613 -16.51 30.24 9.08
C THR A 613 -15.93 29.85 10.44
N ASN A 614 -16.15 30.61 11.51
CA ASN A 614 -15.50 30.34 12.79
C ASN A 614 -16.32 29.47 13.73
N ASP A 615 -17.65 29.65 13.75
CA ASP A 615 -18.50 29.02 14.76
C ASP A 615 -19.30 27.84 14.20
N LEU A 616 -19.81 27.94 12.96
CA LEU A 616 -20.68 26.93 12.38
C LEU A 616 -19.91 25.86 11.59
N CYS A 617 -18.98 26.30 10.73
CA CYS A 617 -18.30 25.43 9.76
C CYS A 617 -16.77 25.65 9.71
N PRO A 618 -16.03 25.53 10.82
CA PRO A 618 -14.59 25.78 10.87
C PRO A 618 -13.72 24.82 10.05
N VAL A 619 -14.27 23.69 9.60
CA VAL A 619 -13.54 22.71 8.79
C VAL A 619 -13.72 22.97 7.29
N LEU A 620 -14.78 23.66 6.89
CA LEU A 620 -15.10 23.87 5.47
C LEU A 620 -14.32 25.06 4.91
N SER A 621 -13.77 24.90 3.72
CA SER A 621 -13.12 26.01 3.01
C SER A 621 -14.15 27.03 2.51
N ILE A 622 -13.71 28.27 2.27
CA ILE A 622 -14.57 29.31 1.69
C ILE A 622 -15.17 28.87 0.35
N GLN A 623 -14.40 28.15 -0.47
CA GLN A 623 -14.88 27.61 -1.74
C GLN A 623 -16.00 26.57 -1.57
N GLN A 624 -15.88 25.68 -0.58
CA GLN A 624 -16.92 24.71 -0.25
C GLN A 624 -18.18 25.41 0.27
N LEU A 625 -18.02 26.36 1.21
CA LEU A 625 -19.13 27.16 1.76
C LEU A 625 -19.88 27.94 0.67
N TYR A 626 -19.14 28.56 -0.25
CA TYR A 626 -19.72 29.27 -1.39
C TYR A 626 -20.56 28.35 -2.26
N ARG A 627 -20.03 27.16 -2.59
CA ARG A 627 -20.75 26.15 -3.38
C ARG A 627 -22.03 25.69 -2.70
N ILE A 628 -21.97 25.32 -1.41
CA ILE A 628 -23.15 24.91 -0.64
C ILE A 628 -24.19 26.03 -0.61
N SER A 629 -23.75 27.25 -0.29
CA SER A 629 -24.61 28.44 -0.16
C SER A 629 -25.32 28.80 -1.48
N THR A 630 -24.63 28.70 -2.61
CA THR A 630 -25.18 29.05 -3.93
C THR A 630 -26.06 27.95 -4.52
N MET A 631 -25.82 26.69 -4.17
CA MET A 631 -26.68 25.57 -4.57
C MET A 631 -27.91 25.40 -3.68
N TYR A 632 -27.90 25.96 -2.47
CA TYR A 632 -28.99 25.82 -1.51
C TYR A 632 -30.33 26.31 -2.06
N TRP A 633 -31.38 25.53 -1.80
CA TRP A 633 -32.76 25.94 -1.98
C TRP A 633 -33.64 25.33 -0.88
N ASP A 634 -34.63 26.06 -0.37
CA ASP A 634 -35.57 25.49 0.59
C ASP A 634 -36.81 24.93 -0.11
N ASP A 635 -37.11 23.68 0.20
CA ASP A 635 -38.19 22.89 -0.36
C ASP A 635 -39.35 22.63 0.62
N LYS A 636 -39.23 23.06 1.88
CA LYS A 636 -40.18 22.78 2.96
C LYS A 636 -40.69 24.04 3.67
N TYR A 637 -39.83 24.97 4.02
CA TYR A 637 -40.19 26.13 4.86
C TYR A 637 -40.03 27.50 4.16
N GLY A 638 -39.58 27.53 2.91
CA GLY A 638 -39.36 28.77 2.16
C GLY A 638 -38.24 29.67 2.73
N THR A 639 -37.35 29.11 3.55
CA THR A 639 -36.15 29.79 4.07
C THR A 639 -35.20 30.17 2.93
N HIS A 640 -34.55 31.32 3.12
CA HIS A 640 -33.57 31.81 2.17
C HIS A 640 -32.17 31.30 2.49
N SER A 641 -31.29 31.30 1.48
CA SER A 641 -29.86 31.07 1.68
C SER A 641 -29.23 32.23 2.48
N VAL A 642 -27.91 32.21 2.66
CA VAL A 642 -27.15 33.32 3.23
C VAL A 642 -27.37 34.63 2.46
N SER A 643 -27.11 35.76 3.10
CA SER A 643 -27.31 37.09 2.49
C SER A 643 -26.39 37.31 1.28
N SER A 644 -26.81 38.17 0.35
CA SER A 644 -26.02 38.50 -0.83
C SER A 644 -24.64 39.08 -0.48
N ASP A 645 -24.54 39.82 0.63
CA ASP A 645 -23.29 40.39 1.13
C ASP A 645 -22.28 39.33 1.58
N VAL A 646 -22.78 38.22 2.16
CA VAL A 646 -21.94 37.08 2.54
C VAL A 646 -21.45 36.36 1.30
N ILE A 647 -22.31 36.15 0.29
CA ILE A 647 -21.93 35.50 -0.98
C ILE A 647 -20.88 36.34 -1.73
N SER A 648 -21.03 37.66 -1.79
CA SER A 648 -20.05 38.55 -2.42
C SER A 648 -18.72 38.54 -1.65
N SER A 649 -18.75 38.56 -0.32
CA SER A 649 -17.56 38.47 0.52
C SER A 649 -16.81 37.14 0.32
N MET A 650 -17.52 36.01 0.23
CA MET A 650 -16.93 34.71 -0.10
C MET A 650 -16.27 34.72 -1.49
N ARG A 651 -16.90 35.33 -2.49
CA ARG A 651 -16.33 35.45 -3.84
C ARG A 651 -15.01 36.25 -3.84
N ILE A 652 -14.96 37.36 -3.10
CA ILE A 652 -13.74 38.18 -2.98
C ILE A 652 -12.61 37.35 -2.35
N GLN A 653 -12.85 36.70 -1.21
CA GLN A 653 -11.85 35.87 -0.53
C GLN A 653 -11.35 34.71 -1.40
N MET A 654 -12.24 34.06 -2.17
CA MET A 654 -11.83 33.01 -3.11
C MET A 654 -10.91 33.51 -4.22
N THR A 655 -11.06 34.78 -4.65
CA THR A 655 -10.23 35.40 -5.69
C THR A 655 -8.87 35.82 -5.13
N GLU A 656 -8.82 36.16 -3.85
CA GLU A 656 -7.58 36.45 -3.12
C GLU A 656 -6.77 35.17 -2.85
N ASP A 657 -7.44 34.09 -2.47
CA ASP A 657 -6.83 32.79 -2.16
C ASP A 657 -6.36 32.00 -3.39
N SER A 658 -6.96 32.22 -4.57
CA SER A 658 -6.55 31.54 -5.81
C SER A 658 -5.19 32.00 -6.36
N ASN A 659 -4.60 33.04 -5.77
CA ASN A 659 -3.20 33.40 -6.00
C ASN A 659 -2.21 32.49 -5.24
N ASN A 660 -2.69 31.61 -4.33
CA ASN A 660 -1.88 30.61 -3.63
C ASN A 660 -2.12 29.21 -4.25
N ALA A 661 -1.11 28.67 -4.94
CA ALA A 661 -1.17 27.43 -5.74
C ALA A 661 -1.43 26.12 -4.96
N VAL A 662 -1.66 26.16 -3.65
CA VAL A 662 -1.71 24.97 -2.76
C VAL A 662 -3.14 24.46 -2.49
N SER A 663 -4.20 25.21 -2.84
CA SER A 663 -5.59 24.84 -2.52
C SER A 663 -6.53 24.90 -3.73
N SER A 664 -6.25 24.11 -4.77
CA SER A 664 -7.09 24.04 -5.98
C SER A 664 -8.22 23.02 -5.92
N SER A 665 -8.15 22.01 -5.03
CA SER A 665 -9.19 20.99 -4.90
C SER A 665 -10.18 21.35 -3.79
N PHE A 666 -11.46 21.51 -4.15
CA PHE A 666 -12.56 21.72 -3.20
C PHE A 666 -13.28 20.42 -2.83
N LEU A 667 -12.99 19.33 -3.53
CA LEU A 667 -13.51 17.99 -3.23
C LEU A 667 -12.58 17.29 -2.24
N LEU A 668 -13.14 16.33 -1.49
CA LEU A 668 -12.37 15.47 -0.62
C LEU A 668 -11.91 14.22 -1.38
N ASP A 669 -10.67 13.81 -1.13
CA ASP A 669 -10.09 12.58 -1.66
C ASP A 669 -10.30 11.41 -0.68
N ASP A 670 -10.59 10.21 -1.19
CA ASP A 670 -10.66 8.99 -0.39
C ASP A 670 -9.27 8.35 -0.28
N ASP A 671 -8.58 8.59 0.84
CA ASP A 671 -7.27 8.01 1.10
C ASP A 671 -7.39 6.52 1.48
N SER A 672 -7.03 5.66 0.53
CA SER A 672 -7.01 4.20 0.69
C SER A 672 -5.65 3.66 1.15
N SER A 673 -4.72 4.52 1.57
CA SER A 673 -3.43 4.10 2.15
C SER A 673 -3.61 3.33 3.47
N ILE A 674 -2.57 2.61 3.90
CA ILE A 674 -2.58 1.89 5.18
C ILE A 674 -2.33 2.90 6.31
N PRO A 675 -3.25 3.03 7.30
CA PRO A 675 -3.21 4.12 8.29
C PRO A 675 -2.41 3.76 9.56
N PHE A 676 -1.48 2.81 9.47
CA PHE A 676 -0.66 2.33 10.60
C PHE A 676 0.67 1.75 10.12
N THR A 677 1.63 1.70 11.03
CA THR A 677 2.92 1.00 10.84
C THR A 677 3.00 -0.23 11.74
N VAL A 678 3.95 -1.12 11.46
CA VAL A 678 4.25 -2.30 12.30
C VAL A 678 4.56 -1.90 13.76
N ASP A 679 5.23 -0.76 13.96
CA ASP A 679 5.54 -0.25 15.29
C ASP A 679 4.29 0.21 16.06
N ASP A 680 3.28 0.73 15.36
CA ASP A 680 2.00 1.13 15.99
C ASP A 680 1.20 -0.09 16.45
N ILE A 681 1.24 -1.18 15.67
CA ILE A 681 0.67 -2.48 16.08
C ILE A 681 1.40 -2.98 17.33
N SER A 682 2.73 -2.93 17.35
CA SER A 682 3.51 -3.42 18.50
C SER A 682 3.32 -2.62 19.78
N LYS A 683 3.08 -1.31 19.68
CA LYS A 683 2.82 -0.46 20.85
C LYS A 683 1.40 -0.65 21.41
N SER A 684 0.44 -0.97 20.54
CA SER A 684 -0.98 -1.05 20.92
C SER A 684 -1.41 -2.41 21.46
N MET A 685 -0.68 -3.49 21.13
CA MET A 685 -1.05 -4.84 21.55
C MET A 685 -0.35 -5.28 22.85
N ALA A 686 -1.13 -5.90 23.75
CA ALA A 686 -0.64 -6.50 24.98
C ALA A 686 0.39 -7.62 24.73
N GLN A 687 1.13 -7.98 25.78
CA GLN A 687 2.12 -9.06 25.70
C GLN A 687 1.39 -10.41 25.48
N ILE A 688 1.76 -11.12 24.41
CA ILE A 688 1.17 -12.42 24.09
C ILE A 688 1.96 -13.45 24.89
N ASP A 689 1.36 -13.98 25.95
CA ASP A 689 1.90 -15.15 26.65
C ASP A 689 1.56 -16.42 25.86
N ILE A 690 2.58 -17.21 25.53
CA ILE A 690 2.49 -18.38 24.65
C ILE A 690 2.49 -19.67 25.47
N SER A 691 2.63 -19.58 26.79
CA SER A 691 2.85 -20.72 27.69
C SER A 691 1.63 -21.62 27.86
N ASP A 692 0.42 -21.10 27.63
CA ASP A 692 -0.86 -21.76 27.94
C ASP A 692 -1.59 -22.38 26.73
N ILE A 693 -0.94 -22.53 25.58
CA ILE A 693 -1.62 -23.01 24.36
C ILE A 693 -1.30 -24.49 24.11
N ASP A 694 -2.33 -25.33 24.27
CA ASP A 694 -2.25 -26.76 23.99
C ASP A 694 -2.10 -27.01 22.47
N PRO A 695 -1.26 -27.99 22.06
CA PRO A 695 -1.08 -28.30 20.65
C PRO A 695 -2.35 -28.91 20.03
N PRO A 696 -2.63 -28.59 18.74
CA PRO A 696 -3.73 -29.19 17.99
C PRO A 696 -3.65 -30.73 17.95
N PRO A 697 -4.79 -31.45 17.91
CA PRO A 697 -4.84 -32.90 17.95
C PRO A 697 -3.95 -33.59 16.90
N MET A 698 -3.96 -33.06 15.67
CA MET A 698 -3.18 -33.59 14.53
C MET A 698 -1.66 -33.62 14.77
N ILE A 699 -1.17 -32.72 15.62
CA ILE A 699 0.25 -32.56 15.90
C ILE A 699 0.62 -33.20 17.25
N ARG A 700 -0.34 -33.30 18.18
CA ARG A 700 -0.16 -33.84 19.54
C ARG A 700 0.34 -35.29 19.55
N GLU A 701 -0.09 -36.09 18.58
CA GLU A 701 0.24 -37.52 18.51
C GLU A 701 1.63 -37.79 17.93
N ASN A 702 2.27 -36.80 17.30
CA ASN A 702 3.59 -36.98 16.69
C ASN A 702 4.72 -36.60 17.67
N SER A 703 5.62 -37.56 17.92
CA SER A 703 6.82 -37.38 18.75
C SER A 703 7.68 -36.16 18.38
N GLY A 704 7.70 -35.75 17.11
CA GLY A 704 8.42 -34.58 16.60
C GLY A 704 7.92 -33.23 17.14
N PHE A 705 6.78 -33.21 17.82
CA PHE A 705 6.16 -32.00 18.39
C PHE A 705 5.99 -32.05 19.90
N SER A 706 6.63 -33.00 20.58
CA SER A 706 6.64 -33.10 22.05
C SER A 706 7.10 -31.81 22.75
N PHE A 707 7.93 -30.98 22.11
CA PHE A 707 8.33 -29.67 22.62
C PHE A 707 7.15 -28.68 22.77
N LEU A 708 6.03 -28.90 22.05
CA LEU A 708 4.81 -28.11 22.21
C LEU A 708 4.07 -28.43 23.52
N MET A 709 4.32 -29.61 24.10
CA MET A 709 3.68 -30.07 25.34
C MET A 709 4.41 -29.64 26.62
N GLN A 710 5.68 -29.23 26.51
CA GLN A 710 6.46 -28.77 27.66
C GLN A 710 5.91 -27.43 28.15
N ARG A 711 5.24 -27.45 29.32
CA ARG A 711 4.83 -26.25 30.05
C ARG A 711 6.05 -25.63 30.72
N ALA A 712 6.13 -24.30 30.74
CA ALA A 712 7.08 -23.60 31.58
C ALA A 712 6.62 -23.75 33.03
N GLU A 713 7.39 -24.47 33.85
CA GLU A 713 7.28 -24.37 35.31
C GLU A 713 7.99 -23.12 35.82
#